data_AF-A0AA88PC64-F1
#
_entry.id   AF-A0AA88PC64-F1
#
_cell.length_a   1.000
_cell.length_b   1.000
_cell.length_c   1.000
_cell.angle_alpha   90.00
_cell.angle_beta   90.00
_cell.angle_gamma   90.00
#
_symmetry.space_group_name_H-M   'P 1'
#
loop_
_entity.id
_entity.type
_entity.pdbx_description
1 polymer ?
#
loop_
_entity_poly.entity_id
_entity_poly.type
_entity_poly.pdbx_seq_one_letter_code
_entity_poly.pdbx_strand_id
1 'polypeptide(L)'
;MRDRTKELGNTADASDEDENTALMIKPGSGSSANEEKENEAFFKKVQDIREGLETIKRKVSELENKQKTVLGVALPEESMKKELQSFREDIKGMASQIQRKLKSIEPKKAEGEDKYIPINVRMRRTQHGVLSREFLEIMGHCNTIQAQYRDRNVERIQRQLKITGNNVTDEELESMLESGQTDVFTQNILNDAKATRQALNEIESRHDEIIKLEKSIKELHDMFQYLAMEVEAQGEMVDRIEENIKRSHNYVEKAVADTAAAVETSKKVRKKKLWIALCLAILIRKVQVTVSPINPGMNNGTEEETVPVIMETSSYSQVVFNDVPPSYPPNTAVTCRYTLTGALEPSPRDWIGIYKVGWNSTQKYYTYVWVEPSLDHVGPEPLMQQVVFKESYLPKDDGEFYQFCYVDSFGHVKGASTPFCFQNPAETSLDCSLEKDLLVITTQEQAEMMEKEKEDFVKEIESLKETNVILKTELDERLHEIRRLRSTIDDLKPMDKPESPLPDVQICTPTEMSLTCLQEKYERAVQKVRLLKREKAELQQELGHKDEEVLRLNTLLKEAEQNYNKVQDQVKLLQVDVQSSRKDYEKLHAEIQDLSLKKAPEDWRAENKSLKRSLSEQEAQWKEENKVQIHALLAQLSEARGLLRSEVQSCKDACKRAEIAEQELKEVKKKLEEISLKEAEDKNTNQIQAQLQQAQDKIYEMAETSRSDRENLVKKNEELQAEVNKLRRAVFDYQVASVAAMSDQLSNPQSPAASFEQTYTPDSHLYETIDHLTANPAGTELQTRVCMHCQEGFPGITEEELTEHEESHKVCPFCTLICDSLEQQEFEDHVYSHEI
;
A
#
# COMPACT_ATOMS: atom_id res chain seq x y z
N MET A 1 -15.24 21.26 11.74
CA MET A 1 -16.01 22.31 12.45
C MET A 1 -17.20 22.72 11.57
N ARG A 2 -18.30 23.24 12.15
CA ARG A 2 -19.46 23.70 11.36
C ARG A 2 -19.20 25.07 10.73
N ASP A 3 -19.94 25.34 9.65
CA ASP A 3 -19.89 26.58 8.87
C ASP A 3 -20.17 27.83 9.73
N ARG A 4 -19.36 28.89 9.50
CA ARG A 4 -19.47 30.21 10.12
C ARG A 4 -19.51 31.36 9.10
N THR A 5 -19.58 31.06 7.80
CA THR A 5 -19.57 32.08 6.72
C THR A 5 -20.67 33.14 6.88
N LYS A 6 -21.84 32.75 7.40
CA LYS A 6 -22.95 33.67 7.71
C LYS A 6 -22.62 34.75 8.74
N GLU A 7 -21.64 34.56 9.61
CA GLU A 7 -21.23 35.56 10.61
C GLU A 7 -20.38 36.69 10.00
N LEU A 8 -19.80 36.47 8.81
CA LEU A 8 -18.88 37.40 8.14
C LEU A 8 -19.59 38.30 7.10
N GLY A 9 -20.84 38.02 6.74
CA GLY A 9 -21.54 38.72 5.65
C GLY A 9 -22.08 40.11 6.00
N ASN A 10 -22.35 40.40 7.28
CA ASN A 10 -23.12 41.58 7.68
C ASN A 10 -22.29 42.84 8.00
N THR A 11 -20.97 42.83 7.81
CA THR A 11 -20.07 43.93 8.21
C THR A 11 -19.25 44.53 7.06
N ALA A 12 -19.41 44.06 5.82
CA ALA A 12 -18.60 44.48 4.68
C ALA A 12 -19.12 45.71 3.93
N ASP A 13 -20.43 46.01 3.99
CA ASP A 13 -21.10 47.09 3.22
C ASP A 13 -20.68 48.53 3.61
N ALA A 14 -19.58 48.73 4.35
CA ALA A 14 -19.25 50.01 4.97
C ALA A 14 -17.75 50.31 5.19
N SER A 15 -16.81 49.91 4.30
CA SER A 15 -15.48 50.56 4.19
C SER A 15 -14.63 50.10 2.98
N ASP A 16 -15.03 50.39 1.74
CA ASP A 16 -14.20 50.16 0.54
C ASP A 16 -13.95 51.46 -0.26
N GLU A 17 -13.00 52.29 0.20
CA GLU A 17 -12.19 53.17 -0.66
C GLU A 17 -10.70 53.06 -0.24
N ASP A 18 -9.79 53.24 -1.20
CA ASP A 18 -8.32 53.13 -1.07
C ASP A 18 -7.69 51.78 -0.63
N GLU A 19 -7.37 50.91 -1.60
CA GLU A 19 -5.96 50.75 -2.05
C GLU A 19 -5.83 49.92 -3.35
N ASN A 20 -5.24 50.51 -4.40
CA ASN A 20 -5.05 49.86 -5.71
C ASN A 20 -3.56 49.68 -6.04
N THR A 21 -2.93 48.58 -5.60
CA THR A 21 -1.57 48.17 -6.03
C THR A 21 -1.39 46.65 -5.99
N ALA A 22 -2.00 45.93 -6.93
CA ALA A 22 -1.75 44.50 -7.12
C ALA A 22 -0.43 44.27 -7.89
N LEU A 23 0.58 43.70 -7.22
CA LEU A 23 1.86 43.32 -7.84
C LEU A 23 1.75 42.03 -8.65
N MET A 24 1.32 42.14 -9.91
CA MET A 24 1.31 41.03 -10.87
C MET A 24 2.72 40.50 -11.17
N ILE A 25 3.14 39.45 -10.45
CA ILE A 25 4.30 38.64 -10.79
C ILE A 25 3.93 37.76 -11.99
N LYS A 26 4.56 38.00 -13.16
CA LYS A 26 4.42 37.11 -14.31
C LYS A 26 5.02 35.73 -13.98
N PRO A 27 4.39 34.61 -14.39
CA PRO A 27 5.00 33.29 -14.25
C PRO A 27 6.32 33.22 -15.03
N GLY A 28 7.29 32.51 -14.47
CA GLY A 28 8.66 32.48 -14.97
C GLY A 28 8.80 31.73 -16.29
N SER A 29 9.06 32.47 -17.37
CA SER A 29 9.58 31.93 -18.64
C SER A 29 10.99 31.35 -18.40
N GLY A 30 11.07 30.07 -18.02
CA GLY A 30 12.32 29.48 -17.51
C GLY A 30 12.57 27.99 -17.74
N SER A 31 11.61 27.19 -18.24
CA SER A 31 11.95 25.84 -18.73
C SER A 31 12.55 25.95 -20.12
N SER A 32 13.63 25.21 -20.37
CA SER A 32 14.19 25.10 -21.71
C SER A 32 13.31 24.17 -22.55
N ALA A 33 13.02 24.54 -23.80
CA ALA A 33 12.29 23.68 -24.75
C ALA A 33 12.96 22.30 -24.99
N ASN A 34 14.23 22.15 -24.58
CA ASN A 34 14.92 20.87 -24.55
C ASN A 34 14.50 19.99 -23.36
N GLU A 35 14.21 20.57 -22.18
CA GLU A 35 13.76 19.83 -20.99
C GLU A 35 12.35 19.27 -21.15
N GLU A 36 11.43 20.04 -21.75
CA GLU A 36 10.08 19.59 -22.07
C GLU A 36 10.12 18.37 -22.99
N LYS A 37 10.93 18.44 -24.05
CA LYS A 37 11.16 17.33 -25.00
C LYS A 37 11.84 16.12 -24.37
N GLU A 38 12.79 16.33 -23.46
CA GLU A 38 13.42 15.24 -22.69
C GLU A 38 12.46 14.59 -21.68
N ASN A 39 11.45 15.33 -21.19
CA ASN A 39 10.40 14.81 -20.33
C ASN A 39 9.33 14.06 -21.14
N GLU A 40 8.89 14.58 -22.28
CA GLU A 40 7.98 13.88 -23.22
C GLU A 40 8.57 12.53 -23.66
N ALA A 41 9.84 12.52 -24.11
CA ALA A 41 10.54 11.30 -24.49
C ALA A 41 10.71 10.30 -23.33
N PHE A 42 10.74 10.78 -22.08
CA PHE A 42 10.76 9.93 -20.89
C PHE A 42 9.38 9.37 -20.53
N PHE A 43 8.32 10.19 -20.56
CA PHE A 43 6.96 9.71 -20.32
C PHE A 43 6.54 8.69 -21.38
N LYS A 44 6.94 8.88 -22.64
CA LYS A 44 6.76 7.85 -23.67
C LYS A 44 7.46 6.55 -23.28
N LYS A 45 8.72 6.57 -22.85
CA LYS A 45 9.42 5.36 -22.35
C LYS A 45 8.72 4.69 -21.16
N VAL A 46 8.13 5.46 -20.24
CA VAL A 46 7.36 4.95 -19.10
C VAL A 46 6.10 4.22 -19.58
N GLN A 47 5.36 4.81 -20.51
CA GLN A 47 4.18 4.18 -21.12
C GLN A 47 4.55 2.90 -21.88
N ASP A 48 5.60 2.98 -22.71
CA ASP A 48 6.27 1.88 -23.42
C ASP A 48 6.72 0.72 -22.49
N ILE A 49 6.88 0.96 -21.20
CA ILE A 49 7.20 -0.07 -20.19
C ILE A 49 5.91 -0.66 -19.62
N ARG A 50 4.95 0.15 -19.18
CA ARG A 50 3.66 -0.29 -18.62
C ARG A 50 2.89 -1.20 -19.59
N GLU A 51 2.80 -0.82 -20.86
CA GLU A 51 2.17 -1.64 -21.91
C GLU A 51 2.91 -2.99 -22.11
N GLY A 52 4.22 -3.01 -21.89
CA GLY A 52 5.01 -4.23 -21.85
C GLY A 52 4.71 -5.10 -20.63
N LEU A 53 4.59 -4.50 -19.44
CA LEU A 53 4.33 -5.20 -18.18
C LEU A 53 2.97 -5.91 -18.22
N GLU A 54 1.90 -5.22 -18.61
CA GLU A 54 0.58 -5.83 -18.80
C GLU A 54 0.58 -6.90 -19.91
N THR A 55 1.38 -6.73 -20.98
CA THR A 55 1.53 -7.76 -22.01
C THR A 55 2.23 -9.02 -21.47
N ILE A 56 3.26 -8.90 -20.62
CA ILE A 56 3.88 -10.04 -19.95
C ILE A 56 2.91 -10.70 -18.97
N LYS A 57 2.25 -9.92 -18.12
CA LYS A 57 1.27 -10.39 -17.11
C LYS A 57 0.16 -11.25 -17.73
N ARG A 58 -0.40 -10.80 -18.86
CA ARG A 58 -1.33 -11.62 -19.67
C ARG A 58 -0.66 -12.87 -20.25
N LYS A 59 0.53 -12.76 -20.84
CA LYS A 59 1.28 -13.91 -21.40
C LYS A 59 1.67 -14.96 -20.36
N VAL A 60 1.94 -14.56 -19.11
CA VAL A 60 2.18 -15.46 -17.96
C VAL A 60 0.90 -16.20 -17.58
N SER A 61 -0.24 -15.52 -17.58
CA SER A 61 -1.56 -16.13 -17.34
C SER A 61 -1.96 -17.11 -18.46
N GLU A 62 -1.68 -16.76 -19.72
CA GLU A 62 -1.85 -17.66 -20.88
C GLU A 62 -0.94 -18.90 -20.76
N LEU A 63 0.32 -18.74 -20.34
CA LEU A 63 1.25 -19.84 -20.08
C LEU A 63 0.73 -20.78 -18.97
N GLU A 64 0.23 -20.25 -17.85
CA GLU A 64 -0.31 -21.05 -16.74
C GLU A 64 -1.50 -21.93 -17.20
N ASN A 65 -2.40 -21.38 -18.01
CA ASN A 65 -3.55 -22.12 -18.52
C ASN A 65 -3.15 -23.20 -19.56
N LYS A 66 -2.11 -22.94 -20.37
CA LYS A 66 -1.51 -23.98 -21.22
C LYS A 66 -0.82 -25.06 -20.38
N GLN A 67 -0.12 -24.70 -19.31
CA GLN A 67 0.49 -25.64 -18.37
C GLN A 67 -0.54 -26.56 -17.69
N LYS A 68 -1.66 -26.01 -17.21
CA LYS A 68 -2.81 -26.78 -16.69
C LYS A 68 -3.31 -27.79 -17.73
N THR A 69 -3.47 -27.36 -18.98
CA THR A 69 -3.89 -28.22 -20.11
C THR A 69 -2.90 -29.36 -20.36
N VAL A 70 -1.59 -29.07 -20.41
CA VAL A 70 -0.52 -30.07 -20.63
C VAL A 70 -0.35 -31.04 -19.45
N LEU A 71 -0.71 -30.65 -18.23
CA LEU A 71 -0.79 -31.56 -17.08
C LEU A 71 -2.03 -32.46 -17.10
N GLY A 72 -3.08 -32.12 -17.85
CA GLY A 72 -4.27 -32.98 -18.01
C GLY A 72 -4.00 -34.23 -18.84
N VAL A 73 -3.15 -34.12 -19.88
CA VAL A 73 -2.86 -35.20 -20.82
C VAL A 73 -1.66 -36.04 -20.34
N ALA A 74 -1.80 -37.37 -20.33
CA ALA A 74 -0.72 -38.31 -19.96
C ALA A 74 0.55 -38.10 -20.82
N LEU A 75 0.42 -38.26 -22.14
CA LEU A 75 1.46 -38.01 -23.14
C LEU A 75 1.06 -36.79 -24.00
N PRO A 76 1.59 -35.58 -23.72
CA PRO A 76 1.27 -34.39 -24.50
C PRO A 76 1.81 -34.47 -25.93
N GLU A 77 1.00 -34.03 -26.89
CA GLU A 77 1.45 -33.83 -28.26
C GLU A 77 2.61 -32.83 -28.36
N GLU A 78 3.46 -33.04 -29.37
CA GLU A 78 4.58 -32.16 -29.71
C GLU A 78 4.13 -30.73 -30.11
N SER A 79 2.86 -30.58 -30.53
CA SER A 79 2.19 -29.29 -30.76
C SER A 79 2.15 -28.44 -29.47
N MET A 80 1.62 -29.01 -28.39
CA MET A 80 1.48 -28.35 -27.09
C MET A 80 2.83 -28.07 -26.41
N LYS A 81 3.81 -28.98 -26.56
CA LYS A 81 5.18 -28.77 -26.06
C LYS A 81 5.86 -27.57 -26.72
N LYS A 82 5.70 -27.42 -28.05
CA LYS A 82 6.23 -26.28 -28.82
C LYS A 82 5.51 -24.98 -28.47
N GLU A 83 4.21 -25.03 -28.21
CA GLU A 83 3.47 -23.87 -27.74
C GLU A 83 3.98 -23.39 -26.37
N LEU A 84 4.11 -24.29 -25.37
CA LEU A 84 4.71 -23.94 -24.07
C LEU A 84 6.11 -23.32 -24.20
N GLN A 85 6.95 -23.88 -25.07
CA GLN A 85 8.29 -23.35 -25.31
C GLN A 85 8.26 -21.96 -25.97
N SER A 86 7.38 -21.74 -26.95
CA SER A 86 7.16 -20.42 -27.56
C SER A 86 6.70 -19.38 -26.53
N PHE A 87 5.82 -19.75 -25.59
CA PHE A 87 5.38 -18.85 -24.53
C PHE A 87 6.51 -18.48 -23.56
N ARG A 88 7.39 -19.42 -23.19
CA ARG A 88 8.59 -19.12 -22.39
C ARG A 88 9.53 -18.16 -23.11
N GLU A 89 9.76 -18.38 -24.41
CA GLU A 89 10.64 -17.57 -25.24
C GLU A 89 10.08 -16.15 -25.47
N ASP A 90 8.76 -16.01 -25.69
CA ASP A 90 8.04 -14.73 -25.71
C ASP A 90 8.22 -13.95 -24.40
N ILE A 91 7.93 -14.59 -23.26
CA ILE A 91 8.03 -13.98 -21.92
C ILE A 91 9.47 -13.52 -21.65
N LYS A 92 10.46 -14.40 -21.90
CA LYS A 92 11.87 -14.06 -21.79
C LYS A 92 12.26 -12.89 -22.69
N GLY A 93 11.81 -12.88 -23.95
CA GLY A 93 12.12 -11.84 -24.93
C GLY A 93 11.58 -10.47 -24.52
N MET A 94 10.31 -10.42 -24.08
CA MET A 94 9.69 -9.21 -23.57
C MET A 94 10.31 -8.74 -22.25
N ALA A 95 10.56 -9.65 -21.30
CA ALA A 95 11.19 -9.30 -20.02
C ALA A 95 12.60 -8.73 -20.24
N SER A 96 13.38 -9.35 -21.14
CA SER A 96 14.68 -8.82 -21.60
C SER A 96 14.57 -7.47 -22.32
N GLN A 97 13.42 -7.13 -22.90
CA GLN A 97 13.16 -5.80 -23.48
C GLN A 97 12.80 -4.77 -22.40
N ILE A 98 11.96 -5.14 -21.43
CA ILE A 98 11.56 -4.29 -20.31
C ILE A 98 12.75 -3.94 -19.42
N GLN A 99 13.56 -4.93 -19.04
CA GLN A 99 14.80 -4.71 -18.28
C GLN A 99 15.72 -3.68 -18.98
N ARG A 100 15.86 -3.76 -20.31
CA ARG A 100 16.60 -2.77 -21.11
C ARG A 100 15.90 -1.40 -21.17
N LYS A 101 14.57 -1.33 -21.22
CA LYS A 101 13.83 -0.06 -21.17
C LYS A 101 13.96 0.61 -19.80
N LEU A 102 13.77 -0.13 -18.70
CA LEU A 102 13.98 0.29 -17.30
C LEU A 102 15.39 0.87 -17.10
N LYS A 103 16.42 0.12 -17.45
CA LYS A 103 17.82 0.59 -17.41
C LYS A 103 18.08 1.83 -18.28
N SER A 104 17.27 2.07 -19.32
CA SER A 104 17.36 3.27 -20.16
C SER A 104 16.63 4.50 -19.59
N ILE A 105 15.93 4.34 -18.46
CA ILE A 105 15.31 5.42 -17.67
C ILE A 105 15.89 5.51 -16.24
N GLU A 106 16.83 4.65 -15.88
CA GLU A 106 17.57 4.66 -14.61
C GLU A 106 18.04 6.08 -14.23
N PRO A 107 17.73 6.59 -13.03
CA PRO A 107 18.21 7.88 -12.57
C PRO A 107 19.70 7.77 -12.23
N LYS A 108 20.57 8.42 -13.04
CA LYS A 108 22.01 8.51 -12.77
C LYS A 108 22.26 8.91 -11.30
N LYS A 109 23.12 8.15 -10.60
CA LYS A 109 23.51 8.45 -9.21
C LYS A 109 24.02 9.89 -9.10
N ALA A 110 23.52 10.62 -8.12
CA ALA A 110 23.93 12.00 -7.86
C ALA A 110 25.25 12.00 -7.08
N GLU A 111 26.33 12.47 -7.70
CA GLU A 111 27.62 12.66 -7.03
C GLU A 111 27.56 13.90 -6.12
N GLY A 112 27.30 13.66 -4.83
CA GLY A 112 27.28 14.67 -3.77
C GLY A 112 26.03 14.59 -2.90
N GLU A 113 26.18 14.04 -1.69
CA GLU A 113 25.08 13.74 -0.76
C GLU A 113 24.31 14.98 -0.27
N ASP A 114 24.96 16.15 -0.26
CA ASP A 114 24.40 17.45 0.17
C ASP A 114 23.74 18.28 -0.94
N LYS A 115 23.61 17.77 -2.18
CA LYS A 115 23.22 18.61 -3.34
C LYS A 115 21.79 18.39 -3.82
N TYR A 116 21.04 19.50 -3.90
CA TYR A 116 19.67 19.63 -4.42
C TYR A 116 19.36 18.68 -5.59
N ILE A 117 18.36 17.81 -5.41
CA ILE A 117 17.87 16.86 -6.42
C ILE A 117 16.68 17.50 -7.18
N PRO A 118 16.83 17.86 -8.47
CA PRO A 118 15.78 18.55 -9.21
C PRO A 118 14.51 17.70 -9.39
N ILE A 119 13.38 18.37 -9.65
CA ILE A 119 12.05 17.73 -9.76
C ILE A 119 12.03 16.63 -10.83
N ASN A 120 12.64 16.88 -12.01
CA ASN A 120 12.70 15.88 -13.08
C ASN A 120 13.49 14.62 -12.67
N VAL A 121 14.58 14.73 -11.88
CA VAL A 121 15.33 13.58 -11.35
C VAL A 121 14.50 12.81 -10.31
N ARG A 122 13.80 13.50 -9.41
CA ARG A 122 12.92 12.87 -8.42
C ARG A 122 11.75 12.12 -9.07
N MET A 123 11.10 12.75 -10.04
CA MET A 123 10.05 12.15 -10.86
C MET A 123 10.54 10.89 -11.59
N ARG A 124 11.72 10.95 -12.22
CA ARG A 124 12.34 9.81 -12.92
C ARG A 124 12.66 8.65 -11.96
N ARG A 125 13.22 8.94 -10.79
CA ARG A 125 13.48 7.94 -9.73
C ARG A 125 12.20 7.29 -9.21
N THR A 126 11.14 8.07 -8.98
CA THR A 126 9.85 7.55 -8.51
C THR A 126 9.21 6.61 -9.54
N GLN A 127 9.11 7.04 -10.80
CA GLN A 127 8.55 6.20 -11.87
C GLN A 127 9.39 4.94 -12.09
N HIS A 128 10.73 5.03 -12.09
CA HIS A 128 11.57 3.85 -12.19
C HIS A 128 11.35 2.87 -11.02
N GLY A 129 11.29 3.36 -9.79
CA GLY A 129 11.05 2.54 -8.59
C GLY A 129 9.68 1.87 -8.57
N VAL A 130 8.64 2.51 -9.13
CA VAL A 130 7.32 1.86 -9.30
C VAL A 130 7.40 0.75 -10.34
N LEU A 131 7.86 1.05 -11.57
CA LEU A 131 7.87 0.10 -12.68
C LEU A 131 8.79 -1.11 -12.42
N SER A 132 9.90 -0.92 -11.70
CA SER A 132 10.81 -2.02 -11.35
C SER A 132 10.26 -2.93 -10.26
N ARG A 133 9.39 -2.43 -9.36
CA ARG A 133 8.65 -3.29 -8.41
C ARG A 133 7.53 -4.06 -9.09
N GLU A 134 6.74 -3.39 -9.94
CA GLU A 134 5.71 -4.02 -10.78
C GLU A 134 6.32 -5.14 -11.66
N PHE A 135 7.51 -4.91 -12.22
CA PHE A 135 8.26 -5.92 -12.98
C PHE A 135 8.73 -7.09 -12.10
N LEU A 136 9.28 -6.82 -10.91
CA LEU A 136 9.66 -7.87 -9.96
C LEU A 136 8.46 -8.73 -9.52
N GLU A 137 7.30 -8.12 -9.31
CA GLU A 137 6.05 -8.82 -8.93
C GLU A 137 5.59 -9.77 -10.05
N ILE A 138 5.47 -9.27 -11.28
CA ILE A 138 5.04 -10.06 -12.45
C ILE A 138 6.02 -11.20 -12.74
N MET A 139 7.34 -10.94 -12.66
CA MET A 139 8.35 -11.98 -12.86
C MET A 139 8.38 -12.96 -11.68
N GLY A 140 8.16 -12.50 -10.45
CA GLY A 140 8.02 -13.34 -9.25
C GLY A 140 6.86 -14.32 -9.38
N HIS A 141 5.69 -13.83 -9.77
CA HIS A 141 4.51 -14.66 -10.07
C HIS A 141 4.78 -15.69 -11.19
N CYS A 142 5.47 -15.28 -12.26
CA CYS A 142 5.92 -16.19 -13.32
C CYS A 142 6.85 -17.30 -12.80
N ASN A 143 7.77 -16.97 -11.88
CA ASN A 143 8.64 -17.94 -11.23
C ASN A 143 7.85 -18.91 -10.33
N THR A 144 6.88 -18.41 -9.54
CA THR A 144 5.98 -19.25 -8.72
C THR A 144 5.17 -20.22 -9.57
N ILE A 145 4.59 -19.77 -10.68
CA ILE A 145 3.88 -20.63 -11.65
C ILE A 145 4.82 -21.71 -12.21
N GLN A 146 6.05 -21.35 -12.58
CA GLN A 146 7.03 -22.31 -13.09
C GLN A 146 7.48 -23.32 -12.03
N ALA A 147 7.66 -22.92 -10.77
CA ALA A 147 7.94 -23.84 -9.66
C ALA A 147 6.78 -24.82 -9.45
N GLN A 148 5.54 -24.33 -9.29
CA GLN A 148 4.36 -25.19 -9.14
C GLN A 148 4.15 -26.16 -10.32
N TYR A 149 4.54 -25.73 -11.54
CA TYR A 149 4.54 -26.63 -12.69
C TYR A 149 5.64 -27.69 -12.60
N ARG A 150 6.82 -27.39 -12.06
CA ARG A 150 7.89 -28.38 -11.80
C ARG A 150 7.36 -29.47 -10.86
N ASP A 151 6.83 -29.05 -9.71
CA ASP A 151 6.39 -29.92 -8.63
C ASP A 151 5.30 -30.89 -9.12
N ARG A 152 4.31 -30.39 -9.88
CA ARG A 152 3.26 -31.23 -10.50
C ARG A 152 3.79 -32.21 -11.56
N ASN A 153 4.91 -31.92 -12.23
CA ASN A 153 5.57 -32.88 -13.12
C ASN A 153 6.41 -33.90 -12.32
N VAL A 154 7.01 -33.52 -11.18
CA VAL A 154 7.67 -34.46 -10.25
C VAL A 154 6.64 -35.42 -9.63
N GLU A 155 5.51 -34.93 -9.11
CA GLU A 155 4.41 -35.77 -8.62
C GLU A 155 3.91 -36.76 -9.69
N ARG A 156 3.84 -36.34 -10.96
CA ARG A 156 3.47 -37.20 -12.10
C ARG A 156 4.48 -38.34 -12.26
N ILE A 157 5.78 -38.03 -12.25
CA ILE A 157 6.85 -39.03 -12.33
C ILE A 157 6.79 -40.01 -11.14
N GLN A 158 6.61 -39.50 -9.91
CA GLN A 158 6.43 -40.34 -8.72
C GLN A 158 5.24 -41.30 -8.85
N ARG A 159 4.10 -40.82 -9.32
CA ARG A 159 2.90 -41.66 -9.51
C ARG A 159 3.16 -42.74 -10.55
N GLN A 160 3.85 -42.43 -11.65
CA GLN A 160 4.22 -43.44 -12.66
C GLN A 160 5.23 -44.46 -12.11
N LEU A 161 6.23 -44.06 -11.33
CA LEU A 161 7.17 -44.99 -10.65
C LEU A 161 6.45 -45.96 -9.70
N LYS A 162 5.53 -45.43 -8.89
CA LYS A 162 4.69 -46.22 -7.97
C LYS A 162 3.77 -47.19 -8.74
N ILE A 163 3.36 -46.86 -9.97
CA ILE A 163 2.62 -47.76 -10.89
C ILE A 163 3.51 -48.82 -11.55
N THR A 164 4.78 -48.50 -11.89
CA THR A 164 5.72 -49.50 -12.45
C THR A 164 6.31 -50.45 -11.41
N GLY A 165 6.07 -50.20 -10.11
CA GLY A 165 6.50 -51.04 -8.99
C GLY A 165 7.79 -50.60 -8.30
N ASN A 166 8.37 -49.47 -8.73
CA ASN A 166 9.56 -48.91 -8.12
C ASN A 166 9.17 -47.90 -7.01
N ASN A 167 9.37 -48.29 -5.75
CA ASN A 167 9.33 -47.35 -4.63
C ASN A 167 10.68 -46.63 -4.55
N VAL A 168 10.71 -45.39 -5.02
CA VAL A 168 11.84 -44.45 -4.93
C VAL A 168 11.45 -43.37 -3.92
N THR A 169 12.37 -42.93 -3.05
CA THR A 169 12.09 -41.80 -2.12
C THR A 169 12.07 -40.47 -2.85
N ASP A 170 11.60 -39.42 -2.18
CA ASP A 170 11.55 -38.07 -2.76
C ASP A 170 12.97 -37.53 -3.01
N GLU A 171 13.91 -37.82 -2.10
CA GLU A 171 15.33 -37.45 -2.20
C GLU A 171 16.08 -38.25 -3.28
N GLU A 172 15.80 -39.57 -3.39
CA GLU A 172 16.34 -40.41 -4.46
C GLU A 172 15.86 -39.94 -5.83
N LEU A 173 14.57 -39.59 -5.96
CA LEU A 173 14.02 -39.08 -7.21
C LEU A 173 14.61 -37.71 -7.57
N GLU A 174 14.69 -36.78 -6.61
CA GLU A 174 15.28 -35.46 -6.86
C GLU A 174 16.75 -35.61 -7.31
N SER A 175 17.54 -36.50 -6.69
CA SER A 175 18.89 -36.81 -7.12
C SER A 175 18.96 -37.46 -8.52
N MET A 176 17.98 -38.28 -8.90
CA MET A 176 17.85 -38.82 -10.26
C MET A 176 17.50 -37.73 -11.30
N LEU A 177 16.75 -36.70 -10.91
CA LEU A 177 16.45 -35.54 -11.76
C LEU A 177 17.69 -34.62 -11.89
N GLU A 178 18.37 -34.30 -10.78
CA GLU A 178 19.60 -33.48 -10.77
C GLU A 178 20.76 -34.10 -11.57
N SER A 179 20.94 -35.42 -11.45
CA SER A 179 21.96 -36.16 -12.21
C SER A 179 21.61 -36.37 -13.69
N GLY A 180 20.35 -36.14 -14.07
CA GLY A 180 19.82 -36.40 -15.42
C GLY A 180 19.92 -37.86 -15.86
N GLN A 181 20.15 -38.80 -14.94
CA GLN A 181 20.57 -40.17 -15.25
C GLN A 181 19.37 -41.09 -15.51
N THR A 182 18.77 -40.94 -16.69
CA THR A 182 17.55 -41.65 -17.11
C THR A 182 17.64 -43.17 -17.11
N ASP A 183 18.84 -43.75 -17.09
CA ASP A 183 19.06 -45.19 -17.09
C ASP A 183 18.36 -45.90 -15.92
N VAL A 184 18.26 -45.26 -14.73
CA VAL A 184 17.59 -45.84 -13.55
C VAL A 184 16.10 -46.11 -13.82
N PHE A 185 15.45 -45.31 -14.68
CA PHE A 185 14.07 -45.58 -15.12
C PHE A 185 13.96 -46.83 -16.00
N THR A 186 15.01 -47.19 -16.75
CA THR A 186 15.00 -48.36 -17.64
C THR A 186 15.48 -49.66 -16.97
N GLN A 187 16.43 -49.60 -16.04
CA GLN A 187 17.19 -50.76 -15.58
C GLN A 187 16.37 -51.81 -14.79
N ASN A 188 15.29 -51.41 -14.10
CA ASN A 188 14.47 -52.33 -13.29
C ASN A 188 13.15 -52.78 -13.96
N ILE A 189 12.84 -52.34 -15.18
CA ILE A 189 11.57 -52.65 -15.84
C ILE A 189 11.60 -54.03 -16.52
N LEU A 190 10.97 -55.03 -15.89
CA LEU A 190 10.87 -56.40 -16.39
C LEU A 190 9.91 -56.56 -17.60
N ASN A 191 10.40 -56.12 -18.76
CA ASN A 191 10.08 -56.49 -20.15
C ASN A 191 8.64 -56.57 -20.70
N ASP A 192 7.59 -56.92 -19.93
CA ASP A 192 6.29 -57.32 -20.51
C ASP A 192 5.03 -56.74 -19.84
N ALA A 193 4.85 -55.43 -20.00
CA ALA A 193 3.52 -54.87 -20.20
C ALA A 193 3.57 -53.64 -21.13
N LYS A 194 2.51 -53.44 -21.93
CA LYS A 194 2.32 -52.20 -22.72
C LYS A 194 2.27 -50.96 -21.80
N ALA A 195 1.70 -51.12 -20.61
CA ALA A 195 1.59 -50.07 -19.60
C ALA A 195 2.96 -49.55 -19.14
N THR A 196 3.94 -50.41 -18.87
CA THR A 196 5.26 -49.99 -18.37
C THR A 196 6.07 -49.21 -19.42
N ARG A 197 5.95 -49.57 -20.71
CA ARG A 197 6.50 -48.74 -21.81
C ARG A 197 5.81 -47.38 -21.91
N GLN A 198 4.49 -47.33 -21.74
CA GLN A 198 3.75 -46.07 -21.76
C GLN A 198 4.11 -45.17 -20.56
N ALA A 199 4.26 -45.73 -19.37
CA ALA A 199 4.70 -45.02 -18.16
C ALA A 199 6.12 -44.47 -18.32
N LEU A 200 7.05 -45.23 -18.90
CA LEU A 200 8.42 -44.76 -19.16
C LEU A 200 8.44 -43.60 -20.17
N ASN A 201 7.68 -43.69 -21.27
CA ASN A 201 7.54 -42.59 -22.22
C ASN A 201 6.92 -41.33 -21.59
N GLU A 202 6.01 -41.48 -20.61
CA GLU A 202 5.48 -40.36 -19.83
C GLU A 202 6.57 -39.77 -18.92
N ILE A 203 7.32 -40.58 -18.18
CA ILE A 203 8.43 -40.12 -17.32
C ILE A 203 9.49 -39.36 -18.13
N GLU A 204 9.97 -39.93 -19.24
CA GLU A 204 10.95 -39.30 -20.15
C GLU A 204 10.41 -37.95 -20.67
N SER A 205 9.17 -37.93 -21.18
CA SER A 205 8.52 -36.71 -21.68
C SER A 205 8.22 -35.66 -20.60
N ARG A 206 8.28 -36.01 -19.31
CA ARG A 206 8.08 -35.10 -18.17
C ARG A 206 9.42 -34.58 -17.64
N HIS A 207 10.44 -35.43 -17.60
CA HIS A 207 11.83 -35.07 -17.29
C HIS A 207 12.39 -34.05 -18.30
N ASP A 208 12.18 -34.28 -19.61
CA ASP A 208 12.50 -33.33 -20.69
C ASP A 208 11.89 -31.94 -20.46
N GLU A 209 10.70 -31.90 -19.87
CA GLU A 209 9.95 -30.67 -19.63
C GLU A 209 10.41 -29.96 -18.35
N ILE A 210 10.81 -30.71 -17.32
CA ILE A 210 11.49 -30.20 -16.12
C ILE A 210 12.83 -29.55 -16.50
N ILE A 211 13.64 -30.16 -17.37
CA ILE A 211 14.94 -29.59 -17.81
C ILE A 211 14.74 -28.23 -18.50
N LYS A 212 13.75 -28.10 -19.40
CA LYS A 212 13.44 -26.82 -20.08
C LYS A 212 12.94 -25.76 -19.09
N LEU A 213 12.14 -26.19 -18.12
CA LEU A 213 11.55 -25.35 -17.08
C LEU A 213 12.62 -24.82 -16.12
N GLU A 214 13.53 -25.66 -15.65
CA GLU A 214 14.66 -25.24 -14.82
C GLU A 214 15.60 -24.31 -15.55
N LYS A 215 15.88 -24.56 -16.84
CA LYS A 215 16.63 -23.61 -17.66
C LYS A 215 15.94 -22.25 -17.70
N SER A 216 14.62 -22.23 -17.89
CA SER A 216 13.82 -20.99 -17.88
C SER A 216 13.89 -20.29 -16.51
N ILE A 217 13.74 -21.02 -15.40
CA ILE A 217 13.89 -20.49 -14.03
C ILE A 217 15.30 -19.90 -13.81
N LYS A 218 16.35 -20.61 -14.22
CA LYS A 218 17.76 -20.14 -14.14
C LYS A 218 17.97 -18.87 -14.98
N GLU A 219 17.35 -18.77 -16.16
CA GLU A 219 17.36 -17.55 -17.00
C GLU A 219 16.50 -16.40 -16.43
N LEU A 220 15.56 -16.66 -15.52
CA LEU A 220 14.89 -15.62 -14.74
C LEU A 220 15.74 -15.16 -13.53
N HIS A 221 16.53 -16.04 -12.92
CA HIS A 221 17.37 -15.72 -11.77
C HIS A 221 18.37 -14.58 -12.05
N ASP A 222 19.04 -14.62 -13.20
CA ASP A 222 19.95 -13.54 -13.65
C ASP A 222 19.25 -12.16 -13.71
N MET A 223 17.94 -12.16 -14.00
CA MET A 223 17.11 -10.96 -14.09
C MET A 223 16.68 -10.45 -12.71
N PHE A 224 16.32 -11.36 -11.79
CA PHE A 224 16.06 -11.02 -10.39
C PHE A 224 17.30 -10.47 -9.70
N GLN A 225 18.47 -11.08 -9.89
CA GLN A 225 19.72 -10.62 -9.28
C GLN A 225 20.08 -9.19 -9.72
N TYR A 226 19.83 -8.86 -10.98
CA TYR A 226 19.97 -7.50 -11.49
C TYR A 226 19.01 -6.50 -10.79
N LEU A 227 17.73 -6.84 -10.70
CA LEU A 227 16.68 -5.97 -10.17
C LEU A 227 16.75 -5.81 -8.65
N ALA A 228 17.09 -6.87 -7.92
CA ALA A 228 17.25 -6.83 -6.46
C ALA A 228 18.32 -5.81 -6.05
N MET A 229 19.51 -5.90 -6.67
CA MET A 229 20.59 -4.92 -6.49
C MET A 229 20.15 -3.49 -6.82
N GLU A 230 19.32 -3.30 -7.85
CA GLU A 230 18.88 -1.96 -8.28
C GLU A 230 17.78 -1.36 -7.38
N VAL A 231 16.87 -2.19 -6.83
CA VAL A 231 15.87 -1.74 -5.85
C VAL A 231 16.51 -1.46 -4.49
N GLU A 232 17.40 -2.35 -4.02
CA GLU A 232 18.20 -2.14 -2.81
C GLU A 232 19.01 -0.84 -2.89
N ALA A 233 19.70 -0.60 -4.03
CA ALA A 233 20.46 0.63 -4.26
C ALA A 233 19.59 1.89 -4.46
N GLN A 234 18.28 1.76 -4.68
CA GLN A 234 17.36 2.90 -4.77
C GLN A 234 16.67 3.23 -3.44
N GLY A 235 16.61 2.26 -2.51
CA GLY A 235 16.16 2.43 -1.12
C GLY A 235 14.64 2.54 -0.95
N GLU A 236 14.18 2.47 0.30
CA GLU A 236 12.77 2.48 0.74
C GLU A 236 12.09 3.86 0.60
N MET A 237 12.20 4.47 -0.58
CA MET A 237 11.91 5.89 -0.84
C MET A 237 10.83 6.11 -1.91
N VAL A 238 10.10 5.06 -2.29
CA VAL A 238 9.02 5.13 -3.28
C VAL A 238 7.67 5.40 -2.59
N ASP A 239 7.41 4.80 -1.41
CA ASP A 239 6.11 4.89 -0.74
C ASP A 239 6.05 5.98 0.36
N ARG A 240 7.21 6.46 0.85
CA ARG A 240 7.29 7.56 1.81
C ARG A 240 7.05 8.92 1.14
N ILE A 241 5.78 9.18 0.82
CA ILE A 241 5.29 10.47 0.31
C ILE A 241 5.78 11.64 1.19
N GLU A 242 5.72 11.47 2.52
CA GLU A 242 6.18 12.47 3.48
C GLU A 242 7.67 12.85 3.29
N GLU A 243 8.54 11.89 2.99
CA GLU A 243 9.96 12.15 2.79
C GLU A 243 10.23 12.85 1.45
N ASN A 244 9.51 12.46 0.41
CA ASN A 244 9.56 13.13 -0.89
C ASN A 244 9.02 14.57 -0.83
N ILE A 245 8.07 14.86 0.07
CA ILE A 245 7.60 16.21 0.41
C ILE A 245 8.64 16.98 1.24
N LYS A 246 9.23 16.38 2.29
CA LYS A 246 10.30 16.99 3.10
C LYS A 246 11.48 17.43 2.22
N ARG A 247 11.90 16.59 1.27
CA ARG A 247 12.93 16.92 0.26
C ARG A 247 12.53 18.06 -0.71
N SER A 248 11.24 18.41 -0.81
CA SER A 248 10.77 19.63 -1.50
C SER A 248 10.79 20.88 -0.61
N HIS A 249 10.55 20.77 0.70
CA HIS A 249 10.46 21.90 1.63
C HIS A 249 11.76 22.75 1.61
N ASN A 250 12.92 22.08 1.62
CA ASN A 250 14.25 22.68 1.56
C ASN A 250 14.47 23.60 0.33
N TYR A 251 13.72 23.41 -0.77
CA TYR A 251 13.78 24.31 -1.93
C TYR A 251 13.05 25.64 -1.66
N VAL A 252 11.89 25.59 -0.99
CA VAL A 252 11.09 26.79 -0.66
C VAL A 252 11.85 27.66 0.34
N GLU A 253 12.40 27.06 1.40
CA GLU A 253 13.21 27.78 2.39
C GLU A 253 14.42 28.47 1.73
N LYS A 254 15.15 27.75 0.86
CA LYS A 254 16.28 28.33 0.13
C LYS A 254 15.83 29.44 -0.84
N ALA A 255 14.72 29.27 -1.55
CA ALA A 255 14.17 30.32 -2.42
C ALA A 255 13.75 31.56 -1.63
N VAL A 256 13.20 31.40 -0.41
CA VAL A 256 12.92 32.50 0.53
C VAL A 256 14.21 33.19 0.98
N ALA A 257 15.28 32.44 1.28
CA ALA A 257 16.58 33.02 1.64
C ALA A 257 17.23 33.79 0.46
N ASP A 258 17.26 33.21 -0.73
CA ASP A 258 17.83 33.82 -1.93
C ASP A 258 17.02 35.06 -2.37
N THR A 259 15.68 35.03 -2.26
CA THR A 259 14.83 36.21 -2.53
C THR A 259 14.93 37.27 -1.44
N ALA A 260 15.09 36.90 -0.16
CA ALA A 260 15.38 37.85 0.91
C ALA A 260 16.72 38.57 0.68
N ALA A 261 17.77 37.85 0.25
CA ALA A 261 19.05 38.42 -0.15
C ALA A 261 18.92 39.33 -1.40
N ALA A 262 18.12 38.95 -2.39
CA ALA A 262 17.81 39.79 -3.55
C ALA A 262 17.05 41.09 -3.15
N VAL A 263 16.09 41.00 -2.23
CA VAL A 263 15.38 42.15 -1.68
C VAL A 263 16.34 43.06 -0.89
N GLU A 264 17.21 42.49 -0.06
CA GLU A 264 18.12 43.24 0.80
C GLU A 264 19.26 43.91 -0.01
N THR A 265 19.78 43.25 -1.05
CA THR A 265 20.66 43.86 -2.04
C THR A 265 19.94 44.93 -2.88
N SER A 266 18.67 44.73 -3.26
CA SER A 266 17.89 45.79 -3.93
C SER A 266 17.68 47.02 -3.03
N LYS A 267 17.44 46.82 -1.73
CA LYS A 267 17.35 47.90 -0.72
C LYS A 267 18.71 48.61 -0.58
N LYS A 268 19.83 47.88 -0.57
CA LYS A 268 21.19 48.44 -0.60
C LYS A 268 21.47 49.26 -1.87
N VAL A 269 21.01 48.80 -3.04
CA VAL A 269 21.12 49.54 -4.31
C VAL A 269 20.24 50.79 -4.33
N ARG A 270 18.98 50.72 -3.88
CA ARG A 270 18.09 51.89 -3.74
C ARG A 270 18.69 52.94 -2.81
N LYS A 271 19.21 52.53 -1.64
CA LYS A 271 19.95 53.43 -0.72
C LYS A 271 21.17 54.06 -1.39
N LYS A 272 22.01 53.28 -2.10
CA LYS A 272 23.17 53.83 -2.84
C LYS A 272 22.77 54.84 -3.92
N LYS A 273 21.71 54.57 -4.71
CA LYS A 273 21.18 55.53 -5.69
C LYS A 273 20.68 56.82 -5.03
N LEU A 274 20.00 56.72 -3.89
CA LEU A 274 19.50 57.88 -3.14
C LEU A 274 20.65 58.72 -2.54
N TRP A 275 21.71 58.09 -2.03
CA TRP A 275 22.93 58.79 -1.61
C TRP A 275 23.63 59.52 -2.78
N ILE A 276 23.71 58.91 -3.97
CA ILE A 276 24.26 59.56 -5.17
C ILE A 276 23.41 60.78 -5.56
N ALA A 277 22.08 60.65 -5.55
CA ALA A 277 21.17 61.77 -5.80
C ALA A 277 21.29 62.89 -4.74
N LEU A 278 21.47 62.53 -3.46
CA LEU A 278 21.71 63.48 -2.38
C LEU A 278 23.04 64.23 -2.57
N CYS A 279 24.12 63.55 -2.94
CA CYS A 279 25.40 64.19 -3.26
C CYS A 279 25.29 65.17 -4.44
N LEU A 280 24.55 64.81 -5.49
CA LEU A 280 24.27 65.72 -6.61
C LEU A 280 23.44 66.94 -6.16
N ALA A 281 22.41 66.75 -5.33
CA ALA A 281 21.62 67.86 -4.77
C ALA A 281 22.43 68.77 -3.82
N ILE A 282 23.39 68.21 -3.08
CA ILE A 282 24.32 68.97 -2.24
C ILE A 282 25.31 69.76 -3.10
N LEU A 283 25.83 69.20 -4.20
CA LEU A 283 26.67 69.93 -5.15
C LEU A 283 25.91 71.09 -5.79
N ILE A 284 24.63 70.91 -6.15
CA ILE A 284 23.76 71.99 -6.64
C ILE A 284 23.57 73.07 -5.56
N ARG A 285 23.24 72.70 -4.31
CA ARG A 285 23.14 73.67 -3.20
C ARG A 285 24.44 74.41 -2.90
N LYS A 286 25.60 73.75 -3.03
CA LYS A 286 26.94 74.36 -2.85
C LYS A 286 27.22 75.48 -3.86
N VAL A 287 26.57 75.48 -5.03
CA VAL A 287 26.65 76.56 -6.02
C VAL A 287 25.73 77.74 -5.66
N GLN A 288 24.70 77.52 -4.83
CA GLN A 288 23.55 78.42 -4.70
C GLN A 288 23.48 79.22 -3.39
N VAL A 289 24.28 78.90 -2.36
CA VAL A 289 24.27 79.62 -1.07
C VAL A 289 25.69 79.95 -0.60
N THR A 290 26.12 81.18 -0.89
CA THR A 290 26.96 81.97 0.02
C THR A 290 26.09 82.62 1.10
N VAL A 291 26.72 83.13 2.17
CA VAL A 291 26.07 83.74 3.38
C VAL A 291 25.58 82.71 4.42
N SER A 292 25.58 83.12 5.70
CA SER A 292 25.69 82.35 6.96
C SER A 292 24.97 83.13 8.10
N PRO A 293 24.91 82.72 9.41
CA PRO A 293 24.90 81.39 10.07
C PRO A 293 23.89 81.28 11.30
N ILE A 294 24.11 80.31 12.24
CA ILE A 294 23.75 80.24 13.70
C ILE A 294 22.44 79.51 14.21
N ASN A 295 22.58 78.25 14.68
CA ASN A 295 22.43 77.66 16.06
C ASN A 295 21.47 78.24 17.16
N PRO A 296 21.22 77.55 18.33
CA PRO A 296 21.21 76.09 18.71
C PRO A 296 20.13 75.64 19.79
N GLY A 297 20.13 74.36 20.24
CA GLY A 297 19.58 73.86 21.55
C GLY A 297 18.49 72.76 21.48
N MET A 298 18.22 71.83 22.44
CA MET A 298 18.78 71.44 23.77
C MET A 298 18.32 69.99 24.19
N ASN A 299 18.99 69.35 25.20
CA ASN A 299 18.65 68.26 26.21
C ASN A 299 17.46 67.25 26.01
N ASN A 300 17.35 66.01 26.56
CA ASN A 300 18.09 65.07 27.48
C ASN A 300 17.68 63.59 27.12
N GLY A 301 17.82 62.44 27.83
CA GLY A 301 18.25 61.98 29.20
C GLY A 301 17.06 61.52 30.11
N THR A 302 17.00 60.36 30.81
CA THR A 302 17.88 59.15 30.99
C THR A 302 17.13 57.97 31.72
N GLU A 303 17.81 56.83 32.00
CA GLU A 303 17.65 55.85 33.14
C GLU A 303 16.73 54.57 33.11
N GLU A 304 17.02 53.63 34.03
CA GLU A 304 16.59 52.20 34.16
C GLU A 304 16.12 51.85 35.60
N GLU A 305 15.45 50.71 35.86
CA GLU A 305 15.36 50.09 37.22
C GLU A 305 15.05 48.56 37.21
N THR A 306 15.19 47.85 38.34
CA THR A 306 15.26 46.35 38.38
C THR A 306 14.70 45.62 39.63
N VAL A 307 14.08 44.44 39.39
CA VAL A 307 14.14 43.15 40.16
C VAL A 307 13.67 43.10 41.65
N PRO A 308 12.76 42.16 42.00
CA PRO A 308 13.17 41.01 42.85
C PRO A 308 12.50 39.64 42.49
N VAL A 309 12.99 38.56 43.12
CA VAL A 309 12.58 37.15 42.94
C VAL A 309 12.21 36.52 44.30
N ILE A 310 11.26 35.57 44.32
CA ILE A 310 10.89 34.74 45.50
C ILE A 310 10.88 33.25 45.10
N MET A 311 11.27 32.36 46.01
CA MET A 311 11.21 30.90 45.88
C MET A 311 10.08 30.31 46.74
N GLU A 312 9.33 29.34 46.23
CA GLU A 312 8.40 28.51 47.01
C GLU A 312 8.51 27.01 46.63
N THR A 313 7.72 26.16 47.29
CA THR A 313 8.02 24.73 47.52
C THR A 313 7.63 23.75 46.40
N SER A 314 8.29 22.58 46.39
CA SER A 314 8.06 21.48 45.44
C SER A 314 6.63 20.90 45.52
N SER A 315 5.88 20.97 44.42
CA SER A 315 4.44 20.69 44.36
C SER A 315 4.07 19.31 43.76
N TYR A 316 4.87 18.28 44.02
CA TYR A 316 4.67 16.95 43.39
C TYR A 316 3.66 16.09 44.16
N SER A 317 2.81 15.35 43.43
CA SER A 317 1.79 14.39 43.92
C SER A 317 0.96 14.87 45.12
N GLN A 318 0.07 15.84 44.90
CA GLN A 318 -0.95 16.28 45.88
C GLN A 318 -2.23 15.45 45.81
N VAL A 319 -2.47 14.73 44.70
CA VAL A 319 -3.60 13.82 44.49
C VAL A 319 -3.08 12.41 44.20
N VAL A 320 -3.68 11.40 44.83
CA VAL A 320 -3.35 9.97 44.66
C VAL A 320 -4.56 9.24 44.11
N PHE A 321 -4.38 8.40 43.08
CA PHE A 321 -5.43 7.55 42.53
C PHE A 321 -5.39 6.17 43.20
N ASN A 322 -6.57 5.67 43.58
CA ASN A 322 -6.73 4.44 44.37
C ASN A 322 -7.41 3.36 43.52
N ASP A 323 -7.07 2.09 43.78
CA ASP A 323 -7.72 0.91 43.18
C ASP A 323 -7.85 0.92 41.65
N VAL A 324 -6.83 1.44 40.94
CA VAL A 324 -6.81 1.43 39.47
C VAL A 324 -6.33 0.06 38.97
N PRO A 325 -7.20 -0.81 38.42
CA PRO A 325 -6.80 -2.08 37.84
C PRO A 325 -5.93 -1.88 36.58
N PRO A 326 -5.13 -2.89 36.18
CA PRO A 326 -4.32 -2.81 34.96
C PRO A 326 -5.16 -2.79 33.67
N SER A 327 -6.42 -3.24 33.72
CA SER A 327 -7.37 -3.16 32.62
C SER A 327 -8.80 -2.90 33.10
N TYR A 328 -9.60 -2.25 32.25
CA TYR A 328 -11.05 -2.14 32.38
C TYR A 328 -11.73 -2.80 31.17
N PRO A 329 -12.92 -3.42 31.33
CA PRO A 329 -13.66 -3.96 30.19
C PRO A 329 -14.15 -2.83 29.26
N PRO A 330 -14.00 -2.96 27.93
CA PRO A 330 -14.49 -1.97 26.98
C PRO A 330 -16.03 -1.86 27.02
N ASN A 331 -16.55 -0.72 26.58
CA ASN A 331 -17.99 -0.39 26.58
C ASN A 331 -18.66 -0.45 27.97
N THR A 332 -17.89 -0.30 29.06
CA THR A 332 -18.41 -0.23 30.44
C THR A 332 -18.02 1.09 31.09
N ALA A 333 -18.91 1.72 31.86
CA ALA A 333 -18.60 2.96 32.58
C ALA A 333 -17.52 2.74 33.66
N VAL A 334 -16.50 3.60 33.70
CA VAL A 334 -15.33 3.47 34.59
C VAL A 334 -15.43 4.41 35.78
N THR A 335 -15.38 3.87 36.99
CA THR A 335 -15.35 4.65 38.24
C THR A 335 -13.91 4.82 38.70
N CYS A 336 -13.42 6.06 38.65
CA CYS A 336 -12.09 6.45 39.11
C CYS A 336 -12.18 6.91 40.57
N ARG A 337 -11.40 6.30 41.48
CA ARG A 337 -11.31 6.70 42.89
C ARG A 337 -9.99 7.39 43.18
N TYR A 338 -10.01 8.42 44.01
CA TYR A 338 -8.82 9.20 44.36
C TYR A 338 -8.93 9.83 45.74
N THR A 339 -7.78 10.19 46.30
CA THR A 339 -7.65 10.87 47.60
C THR A 339 -6.92 12.19 47.41
N LEU A 340 -7.46 13.25 47.99
CA LEU A 340 -6.80 14.55 48.08
C LEU A 340 -5.91 14.59 49.32
N THR A 341 -4.64 14.96 49.16
CA THR A 341 -3.72 15.18 50.29
C THR A 341 -3.89 16.62 50.78
N GLY A 342 -3.87 16.82 52.11
CA GLY A 342 -4.39 18.02 52.82
C GLY A 342 -3.67 19.37 52.61
N ALA A 343 -3.18 19.65 51.42
CA ALA A 343 -2.67 20.95 50.97
C ALA A 343 -3.34 21.45 49.66
N LEU A 344 -4.35 20.74 49.16
CA LEU A 344 -5.12 21.10 47.96
C LEU A 344 -6.61 21.24 48.30
N GLU A 345 -7.15 22.45 48.18
CA GLU A 345 -8.59 22.71 48.24
C GLU A 345 -9.20 22.48 46.83
N PRO A 346 -10.13 21.52 46.65
CA PRO A 346 -10.66 21.19 45.33
C PRO A 346 -11.60 22.28 44.81
N SER A 347 -11.31 22.81 43.63
CA SER A 347 -12.15 23.81 42.97
C SER A 347 -13.22 23.15 42.10
N PRO A 348 -14.43 23.72 41.96
CA PRO A 348 -15.42 23.28 40.93
C PRO A 348 -14.96 23.55 39.48
N ARG A 349 -13.70 23.96 39.28
CA ARG A 349 -13.01 24.07 37.99
C ARG A 349 -11.79 23.13 37.89
N ASP A 350 -11.59 22.26 38.87
CA ASP A 350 -10.65 21.15 38.76
C ASP A 350 -11.32 19.99 38.03
N TRP A 351 -10.52 19.14 37.39
CA TRP A 351 -11.04 18.02 36.58
C TRP A 351 -10.04 16.88 36.49
N ILE A 352 -10.56 15.67 36.24
CA ILE A 352 -9.75 14.48 36.01
C ILE A 352 -9.90 14.09 34.54
N GLY A 353 -8.78 14.03 33.84
CA GLY A 353 -8.70 13.58 32.46
C GLY A 353 -8.18 12.15 32.36
N ILE A 354 -8.65 11.40 31.36
CA ILE A 354 -7.97 10.21 30.87
C ILE A 354 -7.02 10.65 29.75
N TYR A 355 -5.75 10.27 29.84
CA TYR A 355 -4.70 10.59 28.88
C TYR A 355 -4.07 9.31 28.36
N LYS A 356 -3.74 9.26 27.06
CA LYS A 356 -2.89 8.21 26.50
C LYS A 356 -1.45 8.41 27.01
N VAL A 357 -0.78 7.33 27.39
CA VAL A 357 0.60 7.36 27.93
C VAL A 357 1.57 8.00 26.91
N GLY A 358 2.54 8.78 27.41
CA GLY A 358 3.39 9.65 26.59
C GLY A 358 2.80 11.03 26.29
N TRP A 359 1.68 11.40 26.93
CA TRP A 359 1.13 12.76 26.89
C TRP A 359 2.14 13.80 27.41
N ASN A 360 2.13 15.00 26.83
CA ASN A 360 3.06 16.09 27.16
C ASN A 360 2.40 17.48 27.26
N SER A 361 1.08 17.51 27.47
CA SER A 361 0.31 18.73 27.73
C SER A 361 -1.04 18.35 28.34
N THR A 362 -1.52 19.14 29.30
CA THR A 362 -2.88 18.97 29.86
C THR A 362 -3.99 19.19 28.83
N GLN A 363 -3.70 19.78 27.67
CA GLN A 363 -4.67 19.91 26.56
C GLN A 363 -4.82 18.64 25.70
N LYS A 364 -4.07 17.56 25.96
CA LYS A 364 -4.11 16.29 25.22
C LYS A 364 -4.81 15.15 25.97
N TYR A 365 -5.90 15.46 26.68
CA TYR A 365 -6.78 14.43 27.22
C TYR A 365 -7.56 13.73 26.10
N TYR A 366 -7.93 12.47 26.32
CA TYR A 366 -8.89 11.74 25.51
C TYR A 366 -10.32 12.13 25.90
N THR A 367 -10.61 12.10 27.20
CA THR A 367 -11.89 12.48 27.81
C THR A 367 -11.66 13.02 29.23
N TYR A 368 -12.64 13.70 29.82
CA TYR A 368 -12.52 14.30 31.15
C TYR A 368 -13.85 14.40 31.89
N VAL A 369 -13.77 14.49 33.22
CA VAL A 369 -14.90 14.74 34.13
C VAL A 369 -14.50 15.83 35.13
N TRP A 370 -15.36 16.82 35.34
CA TRP A 370 -15.17 17.87 36.37
C TRP A 370 -15.28 17.29 37.79
N VAL A 371 -14.49 17.82 38.72
CA VAL A 371 -14.55 17.44 40.13
C VAL A 371 -15.70 18.16 40.83
N GLU A 372 -16.62 17.41 41.44
CA GLU A 372 -17.69 17.98 42.27
C GLU A 372 -17.17 18.29 43.69
N PRO A 373 -17.34 19.52 44.21
CA PRO A 373 -16.93 19.83 45.58
C PRO A 373 -17.79 19.10 46.62
N SER A 374 -17.14 18.29 47.46
CA SER A 374 -17.80 17.65 48.62
C SER A 374 -18.15 18.70 49.68
N LEU A 375 -19.42 19.10 49.74
CA LEU A 375 -19.90 20.26 50.50
C LEU A 375 -19.93 20.10 52.04
N ASP A 376 -19.88 18.89 52.56
CA ASP A 376 -20.03 18.60 54.00
C ASP A 376 -18.92 17.69 54.55
N HIS A 377 -17.79 18.25 55.00
CA HIS A 377 -16.93 17.61 56.00
C HIS A 377 -16.05 18.61 56.76
N VAL A 378 -15.96 18.44 58.08
CA VAL A 378 -15.03 19.16 58.97
C VAL A 378 -14.26 18.13 59.79
N GLY A 379 -13.10 17.70 59.28
CA GLY A 379 -12.23 16.71 59.92
C GLY A 379 -10.93 16.50 59.13
N PRO A 380 -9.84 16.05 59.77
CA PRO A 380 -8.51 15.95 59.16
C PRO A 380 -8.22 14.59 58.49
N GLU A 381 -9.22 13.73 58.29
CA GLU A 381 -9.03 12.42 57.65
C GLU A 381 -9.05 12.54 56.11
N PRO A 382 -8.22 11.77 55.39
CA PRO A 382 -8.08 11.87 53.93
C PRO A 382 -9.32 11.34 53.22
N LEU A 383 -10.18 12.26 52.75
CA LEU A 383 -11.43 11.91 52.08
C LEU A 383 -11.17 11.27 50.71
N MET A 384 -11.62 10.02 50.52
CA MET A 384 -11.65 9.37 49.21
C MET A 384 -12.87 9.86 48.42
N GLN A 385 -12.61 10.49 47.28
CA GLN A 385 -13.60 10.94 46.32
C GLN A 385 -13.63 10.00 45.10
N GLN A 386 -14.68 10.10 44.28
CA GLN A 386 -14.82 9.30 43.06
C GLN A 386 -15.50 10.09 41.94
N VAL A 387 -15.09 9.82 40.69
CA VAL A 387 -15.74 10.33 39.47
C VAL A 387 -16.04 9.18 38.51
N VAL A 388 -17.12 9.28 37.75
CA VAL A 388 -17.58 8.21 36.83
C VAL A 388 -17.49 8.68 35.38
N PHE A 389 -16.64 8.03 34.60
CA PHE A 389 -16.54 8.20 33.16
C PHE A 389 -17.58 7.33 32.47
N LYS A 390 -18.45 7.96 31.67
CA LYS A 390 -19.51 7.25 30.93
C LYS A 390 -18.94 6.50 29.72
N GLU A 391 -19.46 5.29 29.49
CA GLU A 391 -19.10 4.38 28.39
C GLU A 391 -18.99 5.06 27.01
N SER A 392 -19.89 6.00 26.71
CA SER A 392 -19.97 6.72 25.43
C SER A 392 -18.77 7.61 25.10
N TYR A 393 -17.85 7.82 26.05
CA TYR A 393 -16.69 8.70 25.90
C TYR A 393 -15.37 8.03 26.30
N LEU A 394 -15.36 6.71 26.46
CA LEU A 394 -14.17 5.92 26.78
C LEU A 394 -13.53 5.35 25.50
N PRO A 395 -12.21 5.05 25.52
CA PRO A 395 -11.58 4.27 24.48
C PRO A 395 -12.28 2.93 24.24
N LYS A 396 -12.25 2.49 22.98
CA LYS A 396 -12.52 1.09 22.62
C LYS A 396 -11.27 0.27 22.88
N ASP A 397 -11.36 -1.05 22.68
CA ASP A 397 -10.20 -1.93 22.70
C ASP A 397 -9.27 -1.57 21.52
N ASP A 398 -8.21 -0.81 21.82
CA ASP A 398 -7.23 -0.26 20.89
C ASP A 398 -5.79 -0.72 21.21
N GLY A 399 -5.64 -1.57 22.22
CA GLY A 399 -4.34 -2.06 22.73
C GLY A 399 -3.48 -1.02 23.46
N GLU A 400 -3.98 0.20 23.68
CA GLU A 400 -3.16 1.32 24.16
C GLU A 400 -3.25 1.53 25.68
N PHE A 401 -2.18 2.10 26.24
CA PHE A 401 -2.12 2.44 27.66
C PHE A 401 -2.59 3.86 27.94
N TYR A 402 -3.45 3.96 28.96
CA TYR A 402 -4.11 5.17 29.44
C TYR A 402 -3.80 5.42 30.92
N GLN A 403 -4.00 6.66 31.35
CA GLN A 403 -3.68 7.15 32.69
C GLN A 403 -4.68 8.21 33.12
N PHE A 404 -5.14 8.18 34.38
CA PHE A 404 -5.90 9.31 34.95
C PHE A 404 -4.92 10.38 35.41
N CYS A 405 -5.22 11.65 35.12
CA CYS A 405 -4.46 12.80 35.65
C CYS A 405 -5.43 13.84 36.23
N TYR A 406 -5.19 14.27 37.47
CA TYR A 406 -5.94 15.37 38.10
C TYR A 406 -5.31 16.70 37.68
N VAL A 407 -6.12 17.62 37.17
CA VAL A 407 -5.71 18.95 36.70
C VAL A 407 -6.40 20.01 37.53
N ASP A 408 -5.62 20.94 38.09
CA ASP A 408 -6.17 22.08 38.83
C ASP A 408 -6.81 23.13 37.90
N SER A 409 -7.59 24.02 38.50
CA SER A 409 -8.23 25.15 37.84
C SER A 409 -7.28 26.21 37.26
N PHE A 410 -5.96 26.05 37.44
CA PHE A 410 -4.90 26.83 36.78
C PHE A 410 -4.23 26.06 35.61
N GLY A 411 -4.58 24.78 35.39
CA GLY A 411 -4.08 23.93 34.31
C GLY A 411 -2.89 23.04 34.66
N HIS A 412 -2.49 22.94 35.93
CA HIS A 412 -1.38 22.11 36.40
C HIS A 412 -1.82 20.71 36.82
N VAL A 413 -1.00 19.70 36.52
CA VAL A 413 -1.25 18.32 36.99
C VAL A 413 -0.84 18.17 38.46
N LYS A 414 -1.76 17.66 39.29
CA LYS A 414 -1.57 17.44 40.74
C LYS A 414 -1.38 15.99 41.15
N GLY A 415 -1.69 15.06 40.25
CA GLY A 415 -1.52 13.62 40.45
C GLY A 415 -1.77 12.88 39.14
N ALA A 416 -1.20 11.69 39.03
CA ALA A 416 -1.40 10.78 37.89
C ALA A 416 -1.46 9.32 38.39
N SER A 417 -2.26 8.46 37.76
CA SER A 417 -2.41 7.05 38.14
C SER A 417 -1.26 6.17 37.65
N THR A 418 -1.27 4.89 38.04
CA THR A 418 -0.63 3.85 37.24
C THR A 418 -1.29 3.75 35.84
N PRO A 419 -0.55 3.33 34.80
CA PRO A 419 -1.13 3.02 33.50
C PRO A 419 -2.11 1.84 33.54
N PHE A 420 -3.10 1.86 32.64
CA PHE A 420 -4.09 0.80 32.43
C PHE A 420 -4.57 0.75 30.97
N CYS A 421 -5.13 -0.36 30.50
CA CYS A 421 -5.73 -0.48 29.16
C CYS A 421 -7.25 -0.70 29.21
N PHE A 422 -7.91 -0.71 28.05
CA PHE A 422 -9.32 -1.09 27.90
C PHE A 422 -9.41 -2.42 27.15
N GLN A 423 -9.56 -3.54 27.86
CA GLN A 423 -9.45 -4.89 27.29
C GLN A 423 -10.51 -5.86 27.82
N ASN A 424 -10.98 -6.75 26.95
CA ASN A 424 -12.03 -7.72 27.24
C ASN A 424 -11.51 -8.93 28.08
N PRO A 425 -12.02 -9.19 29.30
CA PRO A 425 -11.52 -10.27 30.15
C PRO A 425 -11.76 -11.70 29.61
N ALA A 426 -12.55 -11.86 28.55
CA ALA A 426 -12.73 -13.15 27.87
C ALA A 426 -11.46 -13.62 27.10
N GLU A 427 -10.61 -12.70 26.66
CA GLU A 427 -9.44 -12.99 25.83
C GLU A 427 -8.16 -13.23 26.66
N THR A 428 -8.22 -12.99 27.97
CA THR A 428 -7.07 -13.07 28.88
C THR A 428 -6.55 -14.49 29.14
N SER A 429 -7.13 -15.53 28.52
CA SER A 429 -6.92 -16.95 28.91
C SER A 429 -5.99 -17.78 28.02
N LEU A 430 -5.43 -17.27 26.92
CA LEU A 430 -4.38 -17.98 26.16
C LEU A 430 -3.12 -17.14 25.85
N ASP A 431 -3.22 -15.97 25.22
CA ASP A 431 -2.01 -15.25 24.78
C ASP A 431 -1.36 -14.39 25.88
N CYS A 432 -2.13 -13.84 26.82
CA CYS A 432 -1.63 -12.95 27.88
C CYS A 432 -0.89 -13.64 29.04
N SER A 433 -0.30 -14.83 28.83
CA SER A 433 0.47 -15.59 29.82
C SER A 433 1.99 -15.53 29.62
N LEU A 434 2.47 -15.04 28.47
CA LEU A 434 3.91 -15.01 28.15
C LEU A 434 4.56 -13.61 28.30
N GLU A 435 3.79 -12.53 28.22
CA GLU A 435 4.34 -11.16 28.33
C GLU A 435 4.38 -10.62 29.77
N LYS A 436 3.67 -11.24 30.71
CA LYS A 436 3.56 -10.74 32.11
C LYS A 436 4.83 -10.91 32.94
N ASP A 437 5.77 -11.76 32.52
CA ASP A 437 7.06 -11.93 33.19
C ASP A 437 8.13 -10.93 32.71
N LEU A 438 7.94 -10.25 31.57
CA LEU A 438 8.93 -9.31 31.02
C LEU A 438 8.88 -7.90 31.62
N LEU A 439 8.11 -7.69 32.70
CA LEU A 439 8.16 -6.46 33.51
C LEU A 439 8.29 -6.73 35.02
N VAL A 440 8.80 -7.90 35.41
CA VAL A 440 9.25 -8.13 36.78
C VAL A 440 10.50 -7.29 37.04
N ILE A 441 10.44 -6.38 38.02
CA ILE A 441 11.64 -5.77 38.59
C ILE A 441 12.37 -6.87 39.37
N THR A 442 13.28 -7.58 38.69
CA THR A 442 14.09 -8.62 39.30
C THR A 442 14.90 -8.00 40.43
N THR A 443 14.72 -8.52 41.64
CA THR A 443 15.52 -8.05 42.78
C THR A 443 16.98 -8.44 42.54
N GLN A 444 17.92 -7.62 43.01
CA GLN A 444 19.35 -7.88 42.83
C GLN A 444 19.75 -9.29 43.30
N GLU A 445 19.14 -9.77 44.38
CA GLU A 445 19.30 -11.11 44.94
C GLU A 445 18.87 -12.23 43.97
N GLN A 446 17.82 -12.03 43.16
CA GLN A 446 17.39 -12.97 42.12
C GLN A 446 18.34 -12.97 40.92
N ALA A 447 18.89 -11.82 40.54
CA ALA A 447 19.92 -11.73 39.50
C ALA A 447 21.20 -12.44 39.95
N GLU A 448 21.65 -12.20 41.19
CA GLU A 448 22.83 -12.84 41.78
C GLU A 448 22.66 -14.37 41.94
N MET A 449 21.45 -14.86 42.26
CA MET A 449 21.17 -16.31 42.20
C MET A 449 21.28 -16.86 40.77
N MET A 450 20.68 -16.19 39.79
CA MET A 450 20.66 -16.66 38.41
C MET A 450 22.05 -16.65 37.75
N GLU A 451 22.88 -15.65 38.06
CA GLU A 451 24.30 -15.65 37.63
C GLU A 451 25.10 -16.77 38.31
N LYS A 452 24.81 -17.08 39.58
CA LYS A 452 25.47 -18.17 40.29
C LYS A 452 25.07 -19.56 39.76
N GLU A 453 23.79 -19.79 39.49
CA GLU A 453 23.32 -21.03 38.85
C GLU A 453 23.97 -21.20 37.47
N LYS A 454 24.05 -20.11 36.69
CA LYS A 454 24.77 -20.07 35.40
C LYS A 454 26.26 -20.39 35.55
N GLU A 455 26.96 -19.87 36.57
CA GLU A 455 28.34 -20.28 36.84
C GLU A 455 28.45 -21.77 37.19
N ASP A 456 27.54 -22.30 38.02
CA ASP A 456 27.60 -23.68 38.48
C ASP A 456 27.28 -24.66 37.33
N PHE A 457 26.36 -24.33 36.42
CA PHE A 457 26.18 -25.05 35.15
C PHE A 457 27.42 -24.98 34.23
N VAL A 458 28.13 -23.85 34.19
CA VAL A 458 29.40 -23.75 33.43
C VAL A 458 30.46 -24.68 34.02
N LYS A 459 30.60 -24.73 35.35
CA LYS A 459 31.51 -25.64 36.05
C LYS A 459 31.15 -27.12 35.78
N GLU A 460 29.86 -27.46 35.79
CA GLU A 460 29.40 -28.80 35.42
C GLU A 460 29.76 -29.15 33.97
N ILE A 461 29.51 -28.25 33.01
CA ILE A 461 29.88 -28.41 31.60
C ILE A 461 31.40 -28.59 31.41
N GLU A 462 32.24 -27.91 32.19
CA GLU A 462 33.69 -28.10 32.14
C GLU A 462 34.11 -29.47 32.71
N SER A 463 33.52 -29.92 33.83
CA SER A 463 33.77 -31.25 34.38
C SER A 463 33.32 -32.39 33.44
N LEU A 464 32.21 -32.18 32.71
CA LEU A 464 31.71 -33.10 31.69
C LEU A 464 32.64 -33.14 30.46
N LYS A 465 33.29 -32.02 30.10
CA LYS A 465 34.33 -32.03 29.06
C LYS A 465 35.58 -32.77 29.51
N GLU A 466 36.04 -32.56 30.75
CA GLU A 466 37.23 -33.23 31.28
C GLU A 466 37.03 -34.75 31.38
N THR A 467 35.88 -35.20 31.90
CA THR A 467 35.53 -36.64 31.92
C THR A 467 35.41 -37.24 30.52
N ASN A 468 34.90 -36.50 29.52
CA ASN A 468 34.91 -36.96 28.11
C ASN A 468 36.33 -37.10 27.54
N VAL A 469 37.28 -36.23 27.90
CA VAL A 469 38.69 -36.38 27.52
C VAL A 469 39.28 -37.65 28.13
N ILE A 470 39.05 -37.91 29.42
CA ILE A 470 39.53 -39.09 30.13
C ILE A 470 38.96 -40.39 29.50
N LEU A 471 37.64 -40.43 29.26
CA LEU A 471 36.98 -41.57 28.61
C LEU A 471 37.51 -41.82 27.19
N LYS A 472 37.86 -40.76 26.45
CA LYS A 472 38.47 -40.88 25.12
C LYS A 472 39.89 -41.45 25.19
N THR A 473 40.70 -41.05 26.18
CA THR A 473 42.04 -41.63 26.37
C THR A 473 41.99 -43.11 26.78
N GLU A 474 41.07 -43.50 27.67
CA GLU A 474 40.84 -44.92 28.01
C GLU A 474 40.43 -45.73 26.77
N LEU A 475 39.54 -45.18 25.91
CA LEU A 475 39.14 -45.83 24.65
C LEU A 475 40.32 -46.03 23.69
N ASP A 476 41.18 -45.03 23.53
CA ASP A 476 42.40 -45.13 22.69
C ASP A 476 43.41 -46.16 23.25
N GLU A 477 43.58 -46.25 24.57
CA GLU A 477 44.39 -47.31 25.20
C GLU A 477 43.81 -48.71 24.98
N ARG A 478 42.48 -48.89 25.11
CA ARG A 478 41.80 -50.16 24.80
C ARG A 478 41.98 -50.57 23.34
N LEU A 479 41.86 -49.63 22.40
CA LEU A 479 42.11 -49.86 20.99
C LEU A 479 43.58 -50.21 20.70
N HIS A 480 44.53 -49.63 21.45
CA HIS A 480 45.94 -49.98 21.36
C HIS A 480 46.20 -51.42 21.86
N GLU A 481 45.61 -51.82 22.98
CA GLU A 481 45.78 -53.17 23.55
C GLU A 481 45.16 -54.24 22.64
N ILE A 482 43.97 -53.99 22.07
CA ILE A 482 43.35 -54.85 21.05
C ILE A 482 44.28 -55.02 19.84
N ARG A 483 44.91 -53.93 19.37
CA ARG A 483 45.86 -53.97 18.25
C ARG A 483 47.11 -54.80 18.58
N ARG A 484 47.64 -54.69 19.81
CA ARG A 484 48.79 -55.49 20.27
C ARG A 484 48.44 -56.98 20.30
N LEU A 485 47.30 -57.34 20.90
CA LEU A 485 46.81 -58.71 20.97
C LEU A 485 46.57 -59.33 19.58
N ARG A 486 46.05 -58.54 18.62
CA ARG A 486 45.85 -59.02 17.24
C ARG A 486 47.17 -59.39 16.56
N SER A 487 48.23 -58.58 16.74
CA SER A 487 49.58 -58.91 16.25
C SER A 487 50.07 -60.25 16.83
N THR A 488 49.94 -60.45 18.14
CA THR A 488 50.38 -61.70 18.80
C THR A 488 49.60 -62.94 18.32
N ILE A 489 48.39 -62.77 17.79
CA ILE A 489 47.60 -63.85 17.19
C ILE A 489 48.07 -64.18 15.78
N ASP A 490 48.41 -63.17 14.96
CA ASP A 490 48.94 -63.40 13.61
C ASP A 490 50.38 -63.97 13.63
N ASP A 491 51.18 -63.66 14.64
CA ASP A 491 52.51 -64.28 14.87
C ASP A 491 52.44 -65.79 15.17
N LEU A 492 51.26 -66.34 15.53
CA LEU A 492 51.05 -67.74 15.92
C LEU A 492 50.49 -68.63 14.78
N LYS A 493 50.54 -68.18 13.53
CA LYS A 493 50.01 -68.88 12.34
C LYS A 493 51.05 -69.82 11.70
N PRO A 494 50.81 -71.14 11.60
CA PRO A 494 51.73 -72.05 10.91
C PRO A 494 51.74 -71.84 9.39
N MET A 495 52.90 -72.07 8.74
CA MET A 495 53.01 -72.15 7.28
C MET A 495 53.08 -73.60 6.81
N ASP A 496 52.15 -74.02 5.95
CA ASP A 496 52.21 -75.31 5.27
C ASP A 496 53.17 -75.29 4.06
N LYS A 497 53.76 -76.46 3.75
CA LYS A 497 54.55 -76.71 2.54
C LYS A 497 54.07 -77.99 1.83
N PRO A 498 54.12 -78.05 0.49
CA PRO A 498 53.64 -79.20 -0.29
C PRO A 498 54.66 -80.35 -0.39
N GLU A 499 54.17 -81.55 -0.69
CA GLU A 499 54.91 -82.82 -0.64
C GLU A 499 54.71 -83.66 -1.93
N SER A 500 55.71 -84.46 -2.33
CA SER A 500 55.64 -85.44 -3.44
C SER A 500 56.80 -86.48 -3.31
N PRO A 501 56.83 -87.64 -4.02
CA PRO A 501 56.30 -88.88 -3.41
C PRO A 501 57.16 -90.18 -3.58
N LEU A 502 56.71 -91.28 -2.93
CA LEU A 502 57.09 -92.73 -3.11
C LEU A 502 58.47 -93.19 -2.57
N PRO A 503 58.73 -94.52 -2.32
CA PRO A 503 57.84 -95.70 -2.20
C PRO A 503 58.14 -96.70 -1.01
N ASP A 504 57.36 -97.81 -0.98
CA ASP A 504 57.68 -99.22 -0.59
C ASP A 504 57.76 -99.78 0.87
N VAL A 505 56.76 -100.65 1.16
CA VAL A 505 56.75 -102.04 1.71
C VAL A 505 57.54 -102.43 3.00
N GLN A 506 56.86 -103.07 4.00
CA GLN A 506 57.01 -104.50 4.44
C GLN A 506 56.56 -104.81 5.90
N ILE A 507 55.41 -105.49 6.06
CA ILE A 507 55.03 -106.56 7.04
C ILE A 507 55.52 -106.49 8.53
N CYS A 508 54.60 -106.44 9.53
CA CYS A 508 54.18 -107.62 10.36
C CYS A 508 53.16 -107.28 11.49
N THR A 509 52.49 -108.31 12.04
CA THR A 509 51.54 -108.33 13.19
C THR A 509 52.07 -109.27 14.30
N PRO A 510 51.40 -109.59 15.45
CA PRO A 510 50.13 -109.10 16.03
C PRO A 510 50.15 -108.75 17.56
N THR A 511 49.15 -108.01 18.07
CA THR A 511 48.73 -108.02 19.51
C THR A 511 47.24 -107.62 19.67
N GLU A 512 46.31 -108.52 19.33
CA GLU A 512 44.89 -108.18 19.15
C GLU A 512 44.13 -107.80 20.44
N MET A 513 44.61 -108.21 21.62
CA MET A 513 43.91 -107.96 22.90
C MET A 513 44.22 -106.60 23.55
N SER A 514 45.20 -105.86 23.03
CA SER A 514 45.45 -104.45 23.42
C SER A 514 44.71 -103.47 22.49
N LEU A 515 44.58 -103.86 21.22
CA LEU A 515 44.05 -103.02 20.15
C LEU A 515 42.62 -102.55 20.40
N THR A 516 41.71 -103.40 20.88
CA THR A 516 40.29 -103.02 21.09
C THR A 516 40.12 -101.86 22.08
N CYS A 517 40.81 -101.90 23.23
CA CYS A 517 40.78 -100.83 24.23
C CYS A 517 41.47 -99.54 23.75
N LEU A 518 42.53 -99.66 22.96
CA LEU A 518 43.21 -98.50 22.36
C LEU A 518 42.37 -97.87 21.24
N GLN A 519 41.72 -98.70 20.43
CA GLN A 519 40.86 -98.31 19.31
C GLN A 519 39.58 -97.65 19.81
N GLU A 520 38.97 -98.13 20.90
CA GLU A 520 37.84 -97.43 21.54
C GLU A 520 38.24 -96.02 22.03
N LYS A 521 39.43 -95.88 22.62
CA LYS A 521 39.95 -94.56 23.05
C LYS A 521 40.24 -93.65 21.87
N TYR A 522 40.77 -94.20 20.78
CA TYR A 522 40.97 -93.50 19.51
C TYR A 522 39.63 -93.05 18.90
N GLU A 523 38.62 -93.92 18.84
CA GLU A 523 37.28 -93.64 18.31
C GLU A 523 36.62 -92.50 19.10
N ARG A 524 36.68 -92.53 20.44
CA ARG A 524 36.17 -91.45 21.31
C ARG A 524 36.96 -90.15 21.13
N ALA A 525 38.29 -90.21 20.97
CA ALA A 525 39.11 -89.03 20.69
C ALA A 525 38.77 -88.41 19.32
N VAL A 526 38.59 -89.23 18.29
CA VAL A 526 38.17 -88.81 16.95
C VAL A 526 36.76 -88.22 16.98
N GLN A 527 35.82 -88.81 17.72
CA GLN A 527 34.49 -88.23 17.93
C GLN A 527 34.56 -86.86 18.62
N LYS A 528 35.38 -86.71 19.68
CA LYS A 528 35.56 -85.41 20.35
C LYS A 528 36.24 -84.37 19.44
N VAL A 529 37.21 -84.78 18.61
CA VAL A 529 37.83 -83.90 17.59
C VAL A 529 36.81 -83.50 16.51
N ARG A 530 35.90 -84.39 16.10
CA ARG A 530 34.79 -84.05 15.17
C ARG A 530 33.81 -83.07 15.81
N LEU A 531 33.51 -83.19 17.11
CA LEU A 531 32.67 -82.24 17.85
C LEU A 531 33.32 -80.86 17.92
N LEU A 532 34.55 -80.78 18.42
CA LEU A 532 35.34 -79.54 18.54
C LEU A 532 35.57 -78.85 17.18
N LYS A 533 35.65 -79.62 16.08
CA LYS A 533 35.71 -79.06 14.72
C LYS A 533 34.39 -78.43 14.28
N ARG A 534 33.23 -78.91 14.76
CA ARG A 534 31.93 -78.31 14.48
C ARG A 534 31.72 -77.05 15.33
N GLU A 535 31.96 -77.15 16.65
CA GLU A 535 31.90 -76.02 17.58
C GLU A 535 32.83 -74.87 17.11
N LYS A 536 34.04 -75.19 16.62
CA LYS A 536 34.93 -74.19 16.01
C LYS A 536 34.32 -73.55 14.75
N ALA A 537 33.68 -74.32 13.87
CA ALA A 537 33.07 -73.78 12.65
C ALA A 537 31.86 -72.87 12.96
N GLU A 538 31.04 -73.28 13.93
CA GLU A 538 29.90 -72.50 14.45
C GLU A 538 30.40 -71.17 15.06
N LEU A 539 31.40 -71.20 15.94
CA LEU A 539 32.01 -69.99 16.51
C LEU A 539 32.71 -69.10 15.46
N GLN A 540 33.29 -69.68 14.41
CA GLN A 540 33.85 -68.91 13.29
C GLN A 540 32.76 -68.23 12.45
N GLN A 541 31.57 -68.82 12.34
CA GLN A 541 30.42 -68.20 11.66
C GLN A 541 29.82 -67.07 12.51
N GLU A 542 29.68 -67.27 13.83
CA GLU A 542 29.24 -66.19 14.73
C GLU A 542 30.22 -65.01 14.73
N LEU A 543 31.54 -65.26 14.73
CA LEU A 543 32.55 -64.22 14.59
C LEU A 543 32.42 -63.45 13.27
N GLY A 544 32.17 -64.13 12.15
CA GLY A 544 31.92 -63.48 10.86
C GLY A 544 30.74 -62.50 10.90
N HIS A 545 29.60 -62.93 11.44
CA HIS A 545 28.43 -62.06 11.60
C HIS A 545 28.69 -60.90 12.57
N LYS A 546 29.53 -61.09 13.60
CA LYS A 546 29.95 -60.02 14.51
C LYS A 546 30.87 -59.01 13.82
N ASP A 547 31.83 -59.46 13.00
CA ASP A 547 32.71 -58.58 12.21
C ASP A 547 31.92 -57.78 11.16
N GLU A 548 30.92 -58.38 10.50
CA GLU A 548 30.01 -57.70 9.57
C GLU A 548 29.18 -56.60 10.26
N GLU A 549 28.58 -56.90 11.42
CA GLU A 549 27.80 -55.92 12.18
C GLU A 549 28.69 -54.80 12.75
N VAL A 550 29.92 -55.12 13.18
CA VAL A 550 30.92 -54.11 13.58
C VAL A 550 31.29 -53.22 12.40
N LEU A 551 31.46 -53.75 11.19
CA LEU A 551 31.73 -52.94 9.99
C LEU A 551 30.55 -51.98 9.68
N ARG A 552 29.32 -52.47 9.84
CA ARG A 552 28.08 -51.69 9.64
C ARG A 552 27.91 -50.58 10.66
N LEU A 553 28.22 -50.84 11.94
CA LEU A 553 28.18 -49.83 12.99
C LEU A 553 29.28 -48.77 12.81
N ASN A 554 30.47 -49.15 12.32
CA ASN A 554 31.54 -48.19 12.01
C ASN A 554 31.21 -47.27 10.83
N THR A 555 30.45 -47.73 9.83
CA THR A 555 29.99 -46.87 8.73
C THR A 555 28.95 -45.86 9.21
N LEU A 556 27.94 -46.30 9.97
CA LEU A 556 26.95 -45.42 10.59
C LEU A 556 27.56 -44.39 11.55
N LEU A 557 28.56 -44.79 12.35
CA LEU A 557 29.28 -43.86 13.24
C LEU A 557 29.98 -42.75 12.44
N LYS A 558 30.66 -43.11 11.35
CA LYS A 558 31.36 -42.15 10.48
C LYS A 558 30.40 -41.19 9.77
N GLU A 559 29.22 -41.65 9.39
CA GLU A 559 28.15 -40.81 8.83
C GLU A 559 27.59 -39.83 9.88
N ALA A 560 27.38 -40.31 11.13
CA ALA A 560 26.99 -39.46 12.25
C ALA A 560 28.05 -38.41 12.59
N GLU A 561 29.35 -38.77 12.59
CA GLU A 561 30.45 -37.82 12.76
C GLU A 561 30.47 -36.76 11.65
N GLN A 562 30.28 -37.15 10.39
CA GLN A 562 30.22 -36.19 9.27
C GLN A 562 29.03 -35.23 9.41
N ASN A 563 27.86 -35.71 9.81
CA ASN A 563 26.69 -34.87 10.00
C ASN A 563 26.81 -33.95 11.23
N TYR A 564 27.41 -34.43 12.33
CA TYR A 564 27.76 -33.59 13.48
C TYR A 564 28.70 -32.44 13.08
N ASN A 565 29.73 -32.72 12.28
CA ASN A 565 30.66 -31.67 11.80
C ASN A 565 29.95 -30.64 10.90
N LYS A 566 29.07 -31.07 9.98
CA LYS A 566 28.24 -30.14 9.16
C LYS A 566 27.39 -29.20 10.03
N VAL A 567 26.70 -29.76 11.03
CA VAL A 567 25.86 -28.97 11.96
C VAL A 567 26.74 -28.04 12.81
N GLN A 568 27.91 -28.48 13.26
CA GLN A 568 28.85 -27.63 14.00
C GLN A 568 29.34 -26.44 13.14
N ASP A 569 29.58 -26.64 11.85
CA ASP A 569 29.98 -25.56 10.94
C ASP A 569 28.83 -24.61 10.60
N GLN A 570 27.59 -25.12 10.47
CA GLN A 570 26.39 -24.27 10.38
C GLN A 570 26.21 -23.40 11.63
N VAL A 571 26.40 -23.96 12.84
CA VAL A 571 26.31 -23.21 14.10
C VAL A 571 27.40 -22.14 14.20
N LYS A 572 28.64 -22.41 13.74
CA LYS A 572 29.70 -21.39 13.65
C LYS A 572 29.31 -20.24 12.70
N LEU A 573 28.71 -20.56 11.56
CA LEU A 573 28.28 -19.55 10.58
C LEU A 573 27.20 -18.63 11.18
N LEU A 574 26.13 -19.21 11.72
CA LEU A 574 25.06 -18.48 12.41
C LEU A 574 25.58 -17.64 13.58
N GLN A 575 26.60 -18.12 14.31
CA GLN A 575 27.23 -17.36 15.38
C GLN A 575 28.00 -16.13 14.87
N VAL A 576 28.58 -16.19 13.66
CA VAL A 576 29.21 -15.02 12.99
C VAL A 576 28.14 -14.06 12.49
N ASP A 577 27.07 -14.56 11.88
CA ASP A 577 25.97 -13.72 11.37
C ASP A 577 25.31 -12.93 12.51
N VAL A 578 24.98 -13.59 13.63
CA VAL A 578 24.45 -12.94 14.84
C VAL A 578 25.44 -11.92 15.42
N GLN A 579 26.76 -12.16 15.35
CA GLN A 579 27.76 -11.17 15.74
C GLN A 579 27.88 -9.99 14.79
N SER A 580 27.58 -10.13 13.50
CA SER A 580 27.45 -9.00 12.57
C SER A 580 26.19 -8.21 12.89
N SER A 581 25.03 -8.86 12.87
CA SER A 581 23.73 -8.22 13.15
C SER A 581 23.71 -7.48 14.48
N ARG A 582 24.40 -8.01 15.51
CA ARG A 582 24.58 -7.31 16.78
C ARG A 582 25.40 -6.02 16.65
N LYS A 583 26.52 -6.02 15.90
CA LYS A 583 27.32 -4.80 15.67
C LYS A 583 26.58 -3.78 14.81
N ASP A 584 25.81 -4.26 13.84
CA ASP A 584 24.97 -3.41 13.00
C ASP A 584 23.83 -2.78 13.82
N TYR A 585 23.25 -3.52 14.78
CA TYR A 585 22.31 -2.98 15.77
C TYR A 585 22.97 -1.99 16.74
N GLU A 586 24.15 -2.30 17.29
CA GLU A 586 24.91 -1.38 18.17
C GLU A 586 25.28 -0.08 17.44
N LYS A 587 25.63 -0.16 16.15
CA LYS A 587 25.87 0.99 15.27
C LYS A 587 24.58 1.79 15.01
N LEU A 588 23.48 1.12 14.65
CA LEU A 588 22.19 1.75 14.38
C LEU A 588 21.65 2.46 15.64
N HIS A 589 21.81 1.84 16.82
CA HIS A 589 21.45 2.44 18.11
C HIS A 589 22.27 3.71 18.38
N ALA A 590 23.59 3.68 18.13
CA ALA A 590 24.44 4.88 18.26
C ALA A 590 24.04 5.99 17.28
N GLU A 591 23.65 5.65 16.05
CA GLU A 591 23.18 6.60 15.03
C GLU A 591 21.80 7.20 15.39
N ILE A 592 20.88 6.39 15.90
CA ILE A 592 19.59 6.85 16.46
C ILE A 592 19.81 7.79 17.65
N GLN A 593 20.74 7.46 18.55
CA GLN A 593 21.07 8.28 19.72
C GLN A 593 21.71 9.63 19.33
N ASP A 594 22.62 9.63 18.34
CA ASP A 594 23.23 10.84 17.78
C ASP A 594 22.19 11.71 17.05
N LEU A 595 21.29 11.12 16.26
CA LEU A 595 20.17 11.83 15.63
C LEU A 595 19.20 12.43 16.67
N SER A 596 18.92 11.71 17.75
CA SER A 596 18.07 12.19 18.86
C SER A 596 18.72 13.29 19.69
N LEU A 597 20.05 13.46 19.63
CA LEU A 597 20.79 14.56 20.25
C LEU A 597 20.98 15.75 19.29
N LYS A 598 21.08 15.50 17.98
CA LYS A 598 21.33 16.54 16.95
C LYS A 598 20.09 17.22 16.41
N LYS A 599 18.89 16.62 16.54
CA LYS A 599 17.62 17.26 16.19
C LYS A 599 16.76 17.44 17.44
N ALA A 600 16.69 18.66 17.96
CA ALA A 600 15.81 18.93 19.09
C ALA A 600 14.34 18.70 18.68
N PRO A 601 13.49 18.12 19.54
CA PRO A 601 12.05 17.99 19.27
C PRO A 601 11.35 19.36 19.21
N GLU A 602 12.05 20.43 19.58
CA GLU A 602 11.63 21.83 19.43
C GLU A 602 11.73 22.29 17.96
N ASP A 603 12.81 21.93 17.25
CA ASP A 603 13.01 22.29 15.84
C ASP A 603 11.95 21.62 14.96
N TRP A 604 11.74 20.31 15.13
CA TRP A 604 10.66 19.59 14.45
C TRP A 604 9.27 20.15 14.75
N ARG A 605 9.06 20.70 15.95
CA ARG A 605 7.79 21.34 16.37
C ARG A 605 7.65 22.74 15.77
N ALA A 606 8.75 23.49 15.64
CA ALA A 606 8.79 24.77 14.96
C ALA A 606 8.57 24.60 13.44
N GLU A 607 9.22 23.62 12.81
CA GLU A 607 9.03 23.29 11.40
C GLU A 607 7.59 22.80 11.13
N ASN A 608 7.04 21.88 11.95
CA ASN A 608 5.63 21.49 11.86
C ASN A 608 4.67 22.68 12.03
N LYS A 609 4.98 23.63 12.93
CA LYS A 609 4.19 24.84 13.12
C LYS A 609 4.38 25.85 11.97
N SER A 610 5.49 25.79 11.24
CA SER A 610 5.72 26.53 10.00
C SER A 610 4.90 25.92 8.86
N LEU A 611 5.12 24.63 8.58
CA LEU A 611 4.41 23.82 7.59
C LEU A 611 2.88 23.92 7.74
N LYS A 612 2.34 23.86 8.97
CA LYS A 612 0.89 24.03 9.19
C LYS A 612 0.36 25.44 8.91
N ARG A 613 1.18 26.49 8.99
CA ARG A 613 0.80 27.82 8.49
C ARG A 613 0.86 27.84 6.96
N SER A 614 1.98 27.44 6.37
CA SER A 614 2.17 27.42 4.91
C SER A 614 1.09 26.60 4.19
N LEU A 615 0.67 25.46 4.77
CA LEU A 615 -0.42 24.65 4.24
C LEU A 615 -1.77 25.38 4.35
N SER A 616 -2.06 26.00 5.50
CA SER A 616 -3.28 26.81 5.69
C SER A 616 -3.32 28.05 4.81
N GLU A 617 -2.17 28.66 4.52
CA GLU A 617 -2.01 29.81 3.62
C GLU A 617 -2.18 29.38 2.15
N GLN A 618 -1.60 28.24 1.76
CA GLN A 618 -1.76 27.67 0.42
C GLN A 618 -3.18 27.17 0.15
N GLU A 619 -3.85 26.55 1.15
CA GLU A 619 -5.28 26.22 1.08
C GLU A 619 -6.14 27.47 0.93
N ALA A 620 -5.85 28.55 1.68
CA ALA A 620 -6.59 29.80 1.58
C ALA A 620 -6.41 30.46 0.21
N GLN A 621 -5.17 30.48 -0.32
CA GLN A 621 -4.88 30.99 -1.65
C GLN A 621 -5.60 30.19 -2.75
N TRP A 622 -5.54 28.85 -2.72
CA TRP A 622 -6.23 28.00 -3.70
C TRP A 622 -7.76 28.17 -3.66
N LYS A 623 -8.34 28.30 -2.46
CA LYS A 623 -9.77 28.59 -2.27
C LYS A 623 -10.15 29.96 -2.85
N GLU A 624 -9.31 30.99 -2.67
CA GLU A 624 -9.59 32.33 -3.20
C GLU A 624 -9.37 32.42 -4.71
N GLU A 625 -8.33 31.79 -5.27
CA GLU A 625 -8.10 31.72 -6.73
C GLU A 625 -9.27 31.02 -7.45
N ASN A 626 -9.73 29.86 -6.93
CA ASN A 626 -10.90 29.17 -7.46
C ASN A 626 -12.19 29.99 -7.31
N LYS A 627 -12.37 30.70 -6.18
CA LYS A 627 -13.51 31.60 -5.94
C LYS A 627 -13.54 32.78 -6.91
N VAL A 628 -12.39 33.40 -7.19
CA VAL A 628 -12.25 34.44 -8.22
C VAL A 628 -12.58 33.88 -9.61
N GLN A 629 -12.11 32.67 -9.94
CA GLN A 629 -12.38 32.02 -11.22
C GLN A 629 -13.88 31.68 -11.42
N ILE A 630 -14.54 31.14 -10.39
CA ILE A 630 -16.00 30.93 -10.38
C ILE A 630 -16.73 32.27 -10.54
N HIS A 631 -16.33 33.31 -9.79
CA HIS A 631 -17.00 34.61 -9.85
C HIS A 631 -16.83 35.29 -11.23
N ALA A 632 -15.69 35.12 -11.89
CA ALA A 632 -15.47 35.60 -13.25
C ALA A 632 -16.37 34.88 -14.27
N LEU A 633 -16.51 33.55 -14.16
CA LEU A 633 -17.43 32.76 -15.01
C LEU A 633 -18.90 33.12 -14.77
N LEU A 634 -19.30 33.35 -13.51
CA LEU A 634 -20.64 33.81 -13.16
C LEU A 634 -20.94 35.22 -13.70
N ALA A 635 -19.95 36.13 -13.65
CA ALA A 635 -20.08 37.46 -14.24
C ALA A 635 -20.30 37.40 -15.75
N GLN A 636 -19.46 36.65 -16.49
CA GLN A 636 -19.61 36.42 -17.94
C GLN A 636 -20.96 35.77 -18.29
N LEU A 637 -21.42 34.79 -17.51
CA LEU A 637 -22.72 34.16 -17.68
C LEU A 637 -23.88 35.12 -17.39
N SER A 638 -23.70 36.09 -16.49
CA SER A 638 -24.68 37.16 -16.23
C SER A 638 -24.77 38.15 -17.39
N GLU A 639 -23.63 38.52 -17.99
CA GLU A 639 -23.51 39.42 -19.13
C GLU A 639 -24.11 38.79 -20.40
N ALA A 640 -23.76 37.54 -20.70
CA ALA A 640 -24.35 36.78 -21.81
C ALA A 640 -25.88 36.67 -21.68
N ARG A 641 -26.40 36.45 -20.47
CA ARG A 641 -27.85 36.48 -20.20
C ARG A 641 -28.45 37.89 -20.30
N GLY A 642 -27.67 38.95 -20.06
CA GLY A 642 -28.04 40.34 -20.38
C GLY A 642 -28.24 40.54 -21.87
N LEU A 643 -27.21 40.25 -22.67
CA LEU A 643 -27.22 40.40 -24.13
C LEU A 643 -28.34 39.58 -24.80
N LEU A 644 -28.53 38.33 -24.37
CA LEU A 644 -29.61 37.47 -24.87
C LEU A 644 -31.01 38.08 -24.60
N ARG A 645 -31.22 38.71 -23.43
CA ARG A 645 -32.49 39.39 -23.11
C ARG A 645 -32.72 40.63 -23.98
N SER A 646 -31.70 41.43 -24.26
CA SER A 646 -31.83 42.58 -25.18
C SER A 646 -32.11 42.14 -26.62
N GLU A 647 -31.46 41.09 -27.11
CA GLU A 647 -31.68 40.60 -28.49
C GLU A 647 -33.09 39.96 -28.64
N VAL A 648 -33.56 39.22 -27.64
CA VAL A 648 -34.94 38.72 -27.57
C VAL A 648 -35.95 39.88 -27.57
N GLN A 649 -35.68 40.96 -26.84
CA GLN A 649 -36.58 42.12 -26.82
C GLN A 649 -36.57 42.87 -28.16
N SER A 650 -35.40 43.08 -28.77
CA SER A 650 -35.23 43.65 -30.11
C SER A 650 -36.03 42.86 -31.17
N CYS A 651 -35.95 41.52 -31.12
CA CYS A 651 -36.71 40.63 -31.99
C CYS A 651 -38.24 40.77 -31.77
N LYS A 652 -38.71 40.80 -30.52
CA LYS A 652 -40.14 41.03 -30.20
C LYS A 652 -40.66 42.35 -30.74
N ASP A 653 -39.88 43.43 -30.60
CA ASP A 653 -40.30 44.75 -31.09
C ASP A 653 -40.16 44.90 -32.61
N ALA A 654 -39.30 44.11 -33.26
CA ALA A 654 -39.30 43.93 -34.71
C ALA A 654 -40.57 43.21 -35.21
N CYS A 655 -40.98 42.12 -34.55
CA CYS A 655 -42.22 41.42 -34.89
C CYS A 655 -43.46 42.32 -34.81
N LYS A 656 -43.59 43.12 -33.74
CA LYS A 656 -44.69 44.10 -33.61
C LYS A 656 -44.73 45.11 -34.76
N ARG A 657 -43.56 45.58 -35.24
CA ARG A 657 -43.50 46.49 -36.40
C ARG A 657 -43.97 45.80 -37.69
N ALA A 658 -43.63 44.53 -37.88
CA ALA A 658 -44.13 43.74 -39.01
C ALA A 658 -45.65 43.51 -38.93
N GLU A 659 -46.19 43.18 -37.75
CA GLU A 659 -47.64 43.02 -37.53
C GLU A 659 -48.43 44.31 -37.84
N ILE A 660 -47.90 45.48 -37.45
CA ILE A 660 -48.50 46.78 -37.76
C ILE A 660 -48.47 47.04 -39.28
N ALA A 661 -47.33 46.82 -39.94
CA ALA A 661 -47.20 46.98 -41.39
C ALA A 661 -48.15 46.04 -42.17
N GLU A 662 -48.38 44.81 -41.68
CA GLU A 662 -49.38 43.90 -42.22
C GLU A 662 -50.83 44.41 -42.06
N GLN A 663 -51.15 45.09 -40.95
CA GLN A 663 -52.48 45.68 -40.75
C GLN A 663 -52.70 46.88 -41.68
N GLU A 664 -51.70 47.76 -41.81
CA GLU A 664 -51.72 48.86 -42.77
C GLU A 664 -51.86 48.35 -44.21
N LEU A 665 -51.14 47.28 -44.59
CA LEU A 665 -51.29 46.60 -45.89
C LEU A 665 -52.73 46.12 -46.12
N LYS A 666 -53.35 45.48 -45.12
CA LYS A 666 -54.74 44.97 -45.20
C LYS A 666 -55.73 46.13 -45.38
N GLU A 667 -55.54 47.26 -44.70
CA GLU A 667 -56.41 48.43 -44.85
C GLU A 667 -56.20 49.15 -46.21
N VAL A 668 -54.96 49.29 -46.68
CA VAL A 668 -54.64 49.84 -48.01
C VAL A 668 -55.22 48.95 -49.11
N LYS A 669 -55.09 47.62 -48.99
CA LYS A 669 -55.70 46.67 -49.93
C LYS A 669 -57.22 46.78 -49.96
N LYS A 670 -57.88 46.91 -48.80
CA LYS A 670 -59.34 47.11 -48.74
C LYS A 670 -59.76 48.43 -49.42
N LYS A 671 -59.05 49.53 -49.15
CA LYS A 671 -59.30 50.82 -49.82
C LYS A 671 -59.11 50.74 -51.32
N LEU A 672 -58.13 49.96 -51.79
CA LEU A 672 -57.90 49.69 -53.21
C LEU A 672 -59.05 48.89 -53.84
N GLU A 673 -59.56 47.85 -53.18
CA GLU A 673 -60.74 47.08 -53.63
C GLU A 673 -62.01 47.97 -53.68
N GLU A 674 -62.16 48.89 -52.71
CA GLU A 674 -63.21 49.92 -52.73
C GLU A 674 -63.01 51.01 -53.80
N ILE A 675 -61.83 51.13 -54.41
CA ILE A 675 -61.53 52.07 -55.51
C ILE A 675 -61.66 51.37 -56.87
N SER A 676 -61.19 50.14 -57.03
CA SER A 676 -61.35 49.39 -58.29
C SER A 676 -62.81 49.06 -58.61
N LEU A 677 -63.66 48.94 -57.60
CA LEU A 677 -65.13 48.88 -57.74
C LEU A 677 -65.78 50.21 -58.19
N LYS A 678 -65.04 51.34 -58.17
CA LYS A 678 -65.51 52.68 -58.57
C LYS A 678 -64.87 53.16 -59.87
N GLU A 679 -63.62 52.77 -60.16
CA GLU A 679 -62.86 53.20 -61.35
C GLU A 679 -63.22 52.42 -62.64
N ALA A 680 -64.42 51.82 -62.71
CA ALA A 680 -64.92 51.11 -63.89
C ALA A 680 -65.27 52.03 -65.08
N GLU A 681 -65.25 53.36 -64.92
CA GLU A 681 -65.76 54.31 -65.92
C GLU A 681 -64.73 55.33 -66.47
N ASP A 682 -63.50 55.46 -65.93
CA ASP A 682 -62.64 56.60 -66.29
C ASP A 682 -61.17 56.31 -66.66
N LYS A 683 -60.58 57.21 -67.46
CA LYS A 683 -59.51 56.91 -68.42
C LYS A 683 -58.07 56.99 -67.88
N ASN A 684 -57.89 57.13 -66.57
CA ASN A 684 -56.59 57.36 -65.92
C ASN A 684 -55.98 56.12 -65.22
N THR A 685 -56.70 55.01 -65.23
CA THR A 685 -56.36 53.75 -64.52
C THR A 685 -54.93 53.26 -64.78
N ASN A 686 -54.46 53.27 -66.03
CA ASN A 686 -53.12 52.74 -66.37
C ASN A 686 -51.95 53.43 -65.63
N GLN A 687 -52.02 54.74 -65.37
CA GLN A 687 -50.96 55.46 -64.66
C GLN A 687 -51.00 55.17 -63.16
N ILE A 688 -52.21 55.11 -62.59
CA ILE A 688 -52.44 54.75 -61.18
C ILE A 688 -51.98 53.31 -60.94
N GLN A 689 -52.34 52.38 -61.85
CA GLN A 689 -51.95 50.97 -61.78
C GLN A 689 -50.43 50.75 -61.90
N ALA A 690 -49.72 51.56 -62.69
CA ALA A 690 -48.26 51.51 -62.77
C ALA A 690 -47.58 51.99 -61.46
N GLN A 691 -48.08 53.08 -60.86
CA GLN A 691 -47.60 53.55 -59.56
C GLN A 691 -47.95 52.59 -58.42
N LEU A 692 -49.11 51.93 -58.51
CA LEU A 692 -49.58 50.91 -57.59
C LEU A 692 -48.70 49.66 -57.65
N GLN A 693 -48.34 49.17 -58.84
CA GLN A 693 -47.41 48.05 -58.99
C GLN A 693 -46.06 48.40 -58.36
N GLN A 694 -45.51 49.59 -58.65
CA GLN A 694 -44.26 50.06 -58.05
C GLN A 694 -44.33 50.16 -56.51
N ALA A 695 -45.51 50.46 -55.95
CA ALA A 695 -45.72 50.44 -54.50
C ALA A 695 -45.79 49.01 -53.96
N GLN A 696 -46.51 48.10 -54.63
CA GLN A 696 -46.58 46.68 -54.26
C GLN A 696 -45.22 46.00 -54.29
N ASP A 697 -44.42 46.22 -55.35
CA ASP A 697 -43.09 45.66 -55.51
C ASP A 697 -42.15 46.11 -54.37
N LYS A 698 -42.17 47.40 -54.01
CA LYS A 698 -41.40 47.94 -52.88
C LYS A 698 -41.85 47.41 -51.53
N ILE A 699 -43.14 47.20 -51.32
CA ILE A 699 -43.66 46.64 -50.07
C ILE A 699 -43.30 45.15 -49.98
N TYR A 700 -43.30 44.42 -51.09
CA TYR A 700 -42.80 43.05 -51.17
C TYR A 700 -41.30 42.98 -50.82
N GLU A 701 -40.47 43.84 -51.41
CA GLU A 701 -39.03 43.94 -51.13
C GLU A 701 -38.75 44.29 -49.65
N MET A 702 -39.54 45.19 -49.05
CA MET A 702 -39.44 45.56 -47.64
C MET A 702 -39.93 44.44 -46.68
N ALA A 703 -40.87 43.61 -47.11
CA ALA A 703 -41.33 42.43 -46.36
C ALA A 703 -40.30 41.28 -46.44
N GLU A 704 -39.68 41.06 -47.60
CA GLU A 704 -38.66 40.02 -47.80
C GLU A 704 -37.36 40.34 -47.03
N THR A 705 -36.94 41.61 -47.00
CA THR A 705 -35.82 42.05 -46.15
C THR A 705 -36.14 41.90 -44.66
N SER A 706 -37.33 42.34 -44.21
CA SER A 706 -37.78 42.14 -42.82
C SER A 706 -37.87 40.65 -42.41
N ARG A 707 -38.22 39.76 -43.34
CA ARG A 707 -38.23 38.30 -43.15
C ARG A 707 -36.80 37.76 -42.98
N SER A 708 -35.88 38.18 -43.85
CA SER A 708 -34.46 37.80 -43.78
C SER A 708 -33.80 38.25 -42.47
N ASP A 709 -34.04 39.50 -42.05
CA ASP A 709 -33.51 40.03 -40.78
C ASP A 709 -34.03 39.23 -39.57
N ARG A 710 -35.32 38.86 -39.57
CA ARG A 710 -35.92 38.00 -38.54
C ARG A 710 -35.26 36.61 -38.49
N GLU A 711 -34.97 36.01 -39.64
CA GLU A 711 -34.31 34.68 -39.71
C GLU A 711 -32.85 34.73 -39.25
N ASN A 712 -32.11 35.78 -39.62
CA ASN A 712 -30.77 36.05 -39.09
C ASN A 712 -30.78 36.25 -37.55
N LEU A 713 -31.77 36.96 -37.02
CA LEU A 713 -31.93 37.16 -35.56
C LEU A 713 -32.30 35.87 -34.81
N VAL A 714 -33.14 35.01 -35.40
CA VAL A 714 -33.48 33.69 -34.81
C VAL A 714 -32.23 32.82 -34.72
N LYS A 715 -31.49 32.65 -35.82
CA LYS A 715 -30.26 31.84 -35.84
C LYS A 715 -29.23 32.31 -34.80
N LYS A 716 -29.02 33.63 -34.70
CA LYS A 716 -28.10 34.22 -33.71
C LYS A 716 -28.57 34.01 -32.26
N ASN A 717 -29.88 33.85 -32.04
CA ASN A 717 -30.44 33.48 -30.75
C ASN A 717 -30.09 32.05 -30.36
N GLU A 718 -30.20 31.10 -31.31
CA GLU A 718 -29.84 29.69 -31.14
C GLU A 718 -28.34 29.55 -30.83
N GLU A 719 -27.47 30.25 -31.56
CA GLU A 719 -26.03 30.32 -31.31
C GLU A 719 -25.70 30.80 -29.88
N LEU A 720 -26.37 31.86 -29.40
CA LEU A 720 -26.21 32.37 -28.03
C LEU A 720 -26.75 31.41 -26.96
N GLN A 721 -27.87 30.71 -27.22
CA GLN A 721 -28.42 29.71 -26.31
C GLN A 721 -27.48 28.49 -26.18
N ALA A 722 -26.86 28.06 -27.29
CA ALA A 722 -25.87 26.98 -27.28
C ALA A 722 -24.66 27.33 -26.40
N GLU A 723 -24.11 28.54 -26.53
CA GLU A 723 -22.96 28.99 -25.73
C GLU A 723 -23.33 29.16 -24.24
N VAL A 724 -24.53 29.68 -23.92
CA VAL A 724 -25.02 29.73 -22.52
C VAL A 724 -25.15 28.33 -21.91
N ASN A 725 -25.60 27.33 -22.67
CA ASN A 725 -25.71 25.96 -22.19
C ASN A 725 -24.34 25.27 -22.05
N LYS A 726 -23.38 25.60 -22.92
CA LYS A 726 -21.97 25.16 -22.82
C LYS A 726 -21.29 25.73 -21.57
N LEU A 727 -21.46 27.03 -21.29
CA LEU A 727 -20.96 27.66 -20.06
C LEU A 727 -21.60 27.07 -18.79
N ARG A 728 -22.90 26.74 -18.82
CA ARG A 728 -23.58 26.04 -17.70
C ARG A 728 -22.95 24.67 -17.40
N ARG A 729 -22.65 23.86 -18.43
CA ARG A 729 -21.96 22.58 -18.25
C ARG A 729 -20.59 22.76 -17.63
N ALA A 730 -19.75 23.64 -18.19
CA ALA A 730 -18.42 23.91 -17.64
C ALA A 730 -18.41 24.34 -16.16
N VAL A 731 -19.42 25.10 -15.71
CA VAL A 731 -19.60 25.44 -14.28
C VAL A 731 -20.02 24.22 -13.46
N PHE A 732 -20.95 23.41 -13.96
CA PHE A 732 -21.39 22.17 -13.30
C PHE A 732 -20.24 21.15 -13.17
N ASP A 733 -19.52 20.89 -14.26
CA ASP A 733 -18.40 19.94 -14.32
C ASP A 733 -17.29 20.36 -13.32
N TYR A 734 -17.03 21.66 -13.19
CA TYR A 734 -16.09 22.21 -12.21
C TYR A 734 -16.58 22.07 -10.76
N GLN A 735 -17.88 22.23 -10.50
CA GLN A 735 -18.47 21.96 -9.18
C GLN A 735 -18.43 20.46 -8.84
N VAL A 736 -18.72 19.57 -9.79
CA VAL A 736 -18.64 18.11 -9.60
C VAL A 736 -17.20 17.69 -9.35
N ALA A 737 -16.23 18.18 -10.12
CA ALA A 737 -14.81 17.91 -9.88
C ALA A 737 -14.35 18.41 -8.50
N SER A 738 -14.84 19.57 -8.06
CA SER A 738 -14.57 20.09 -6.71
C SER A 738 -15.18 19.24 -5.59
N VAL A 739 -16.30 18.55 -5.84
CA VAL A 739 -16.95 17.66 -4.85
C VAL A 739 -16.29 16.29 -4.85
N ALA A 740 -15.98 15.72 -6.01
CA ALA A 740 -15.25 14.45 -6.14
C ALA A 740 -13.89 14.50 -5.43
N ALA A 741 -13.12 15.59 -5.64
CA ALA A 741 -11.85 15.82 -4.96
C ALA A 741 -11.94 15.99 -3.42
N MET A 742 -13.15 16.18 -2.87
CA MET A 742 -13.41 16.14 -1.43
C MET A 742 -13.99 14.80 -0.95
N SER A 743 -14.57 14.01 -1.85
CA SER A 743 -15.11 12.68 -1.56
C SER A 743 -14.02 11.59 -1.52
N ASP A 744 -12.97 11.72 -2.34
CA ASP A 744 -11.83 10.77 -2.39
C ASP A 744 -10.96 10.74 -1.11
N GLN A 745 -11.30 11.51 -0.07
CA GLN A 745 -10.70 11.39 1.26
C GLN A 745 -11.58 10.62 2.28
N LEU A 746 -12.73 10.08 1.87
CA LEU A 746 -13.70 9.40 2.76
C LEU A 746 -14.28 8.10 2.16
N SER A 747 -13.39 7.10 1.99
CA SER A 747 -13.70 5.67 1.87
C SER A 747 -12.82 4.93 2.88
N ASN A 748 -13.23 3.91 3.64
CA ASN A 748 -14.27 2.89 3.39
C ASN A 748 -15.10 2.59 4.70
N PRO A 749 -15.77 1.44 4.98
CA PRO A 749 -17.22 1.49 5.25
C PRO A 749 -17.69 0.88 6.60
N GLN A 750 -18.87 1.31 7.10
CA GLN A 750 -19.97 0.45 7.62
C GLN A 750 -21.15 1.26 8.20
N SER A 751 -22.33 0.62 8.23
CA SER A 751 -23.68 1.11 8.63
C SER A 751 -23.93 0.89 10.16
N PRO A 752 -25.11 1.19 10.78
CA PRO A 752 -26.40 1.60 10.20
C PRO A 752 -27.23 2.71 10.92
N ALA A 753 -28.35 3.02 10.25
CA ALA A 753 -29.58 3.75 10.61
C ALA A 753 -29.87 4.23 12.06
N ALA A 754 -30.48 5.42 12.13
CA ALA A 754 -31.53 5.76 13.09
C ALA A 754 -32.58 6.68 12.41
N SER A 755 -33.86 6.46 12.67
CA SER A 755 -34.97 7.19 12.07
C SER A 755 -35.41 8.41 12.90
N PHE A 756 -36.02 9.40 12.24
CA PHE A 756 -36.86 10.39 12.92
C PHE A 756 -37.99 10.89 12.00
N GLU A 757 -39.21 10.42 12.25
CA GLU A 757 -40.42 11.08 11.75
C GLU A 757 -40.73 12.31 12.61
N GLN A 758 -41.17 13.41 12.01
CA GLN A 758 -42.58 13.86 12.05
C GLN A 758 -42.74 15.33 11.65
N THR A 759 -43.87 15.61 10.99
CA THR A 759 -44.56 16.91 10.89
C THR A 759 -43.75 18.17 10.53
N TYR A 760 -44.07 18.77 9.38
CA TYR A 760 -45.16 19.76 9.39
C TYR A 760 -45.90 19.75 8.04
N THR A 761 -47.13 20.28 8.02
CA THR A 761 -48.04 20.25 6.85
C THR A 761 -48.23 21.69 6.29
N PRO A 762 -49.03 21.98 5.24
CA PRO A 762 -48.55 22.84 4.15
C PRO A 762 -49.22 24.22 4.13
N ASP A 763 -48.77 25.10 3.21
CA ASP A 763 -49.71 26.05 2.60
C ASP A 763 -49.24 26.66 1.25
N SER A 764 -50.21 27.22 0.52
CA SER A 764 -50.10 28.18 -0.60
C SER A 764 -49.48 27.75 -1.94
N HIS A 765 -50.36 27.33 -2.87
CA HIS A 765 -50.66 27.99 -4.17
C HIS A 765 -49.51 28.61 -5.03
N LEU A 766 -49.52 28.56 -6.38
CA LEU A 766 -50.55 28.30 -7.41
C LEU A 766 -49.80 27.89 -8.71
N TYR A 767 -50.27 26.96 -9.57
CA TYR A 767 -51.30 27.20 -10.60
C TYR A 767 -51.71 25.88 -11.29
N GLU A 768 -53.01 25.69 -11.55
CA GLU A 768 -53.57 24.66 -12.44
C GLU A 768 -53.66 25.19 -13.88
N THR A 769 -53.23 24.44 -14.90
CA THR A 769 -54.07 23.54 -15.73
C THR A 769 -55.21 24.23 -16.50
N ILE A 770 -55.22 24.11 -17.83
CA ILE A 770 -56.35 23.69 -18.69
C ILE A 770 -55.87 23.61 -20.16
N ASP A 771 -55.43 22.41 -20.52
CA ASP A 771 -55.99 21.53 -21.56
C ASP A 771 -56.60 22.01 -22.91
N HIS A 772 -56.57 21.05 -23.86
CA HIS A 772 -57.48 20.86 -25.02
C HIS A 772 -57.31 21.80 -26.26
N LEU A 773 -57.41 21.36 -27.53
CA LEU A 773 -57.85 20.06 -28.12
C LEU A 773 -57.26 19.81 -29.54
N THR A 774 -57.17 18.52 -29.93
CA THR A 774 -57.16 17.94 -31.31
C THR A 774 -56.14 18.39 -32.37
N ALA A 775 -55.31 17.44 -32.83
CA ALA A 775 -55.48 16.79 -34.15
C ALA A 775 -54.65 15.48 -34.27
N ASN A 776 -55.31 14.36 -34.58
CA ASN A 776 -54.64 13.16 -35.13
C ASN A 776 -54.61 13.26 -36.66
N PRO A 777 -53.58 12.71 -37.33
CA PRO A 777 -53.87 11.50 -38.09
C PRO A 777 -52.75 10.44 -38.13
N ALA A 778 -53.19 9.19 -38.06
CA ALA A 778 -52.63 7.99 -38.72
C ALA A 778 -51.14 7.59 -38.51
N GLY A 779 -50.96 6.40 -37.94
CA GLY A 779 -50.23 5.36 -38.69
C GLY A 779 -48.84 4.95 -38.23
N THR A 780 -48.67 4.60 -36.95
CA THR A 780 -47.55 3.75 -36.50
C THR A 780 -48.09 2.61 -35.65
N GLU A 781 -47.67 1.38 -35.92
CA GLU A 781 -47.94 0.24 -35.03
C GLU A 781 -47.12 0.43 -33.75
N LEU A 782 -47.75 0.42 -32.56
CA LEU A 782 -47.01 0.46 -31.31
C LEU A 782 -46.28 -0.87 -31.12
N GLN A 783 -45.01 -0.89 -31.49
CA GLN A 783 -44.10 -2.02 -31.30
C GLN A 783 -44.01 -2.32 -29.80
N THR A 784 -44.75 -3.34 -29.35
CA THR A 784 -44.75 -3.78 -27.96
C THR A 784 -43.42 -4.44 -27.68
N ARG A 785 -42.59 -3.81 -26.84
CA ARG A 785 -41.29 -4.33 -26.42
C ARG A 785 -41.51 -5.26 -25.23
N VAL A 786 -40.70 -6.30 -25.11
CA VAL A 786 -40.83 -7.32 -24.06
C VAL A 786 -39.51 -7.39 -23.31
N CYS A 787 -39.56 -7.30 -21.99
CA CYS A 787 -38.38 -7.44 -21.13
C CYS A 787 -37.84 -8.87 -21.21
N MET A 788 -36.54 -9.01 -21.46
CA MET A 788 -35.85 -10.31 -21.57
C MET A 788 -35.82 -11.08 -20.25
N HIS A 789 -36.03 -10.41 -19.12
CA HIS A 789 -36.05 -11.00 -17.78
C HIS A 789 -37.48 -11.40 -17.35
N CYS A 790 -38.37 -10.44 -17.08
CA CYS A 790 -39.72 -10.75 -16.57
C CYS A 790 -40.73 -11.20 -17.64
N GLN A 791 -40.42 -11.04 -18.93
CA GLN A 791 -41.30 -11.32 -20.07
C GLN A 791 -42.60 -10.47 -20.11
N GLU A 792 -42.68 -9.39 -19.33
CA GLU A 792 -43.76 -8.42 -19.45
C GLU A 792 -43.62 -7.57 -20.72
N GLY A 793 -44.76 -7.26 -21.34
CA GLY A 793 -44.85 -6.56 -22.63
C GLY A 793 -45.33 -5.12 -22.47
N PHE A 794 -44.45 -4.17 -22.80
CA PHE A 794 -44.64 -2.73 -22.63
C PHE A 794 -44.97 -2.06 -23.98
N PRO A 795 -46.23 -1.62 -24.21
CA PRO A 795 -46.63 -0.98 -25.45
C PRO A 795 -46.27 0.52 -25.44
N GLY A 796 -45.26 0.90 -26.23
CA GLY A 796 -44.95 2.31 -26.52
C GLY A 796 -43.81 2.94 -25.73
N ILE A 797 -43.08 2.19 -24.90
CA ILE A 797 -41.82 2.66 -24.31
C ILE A 797 -40.69 2.73 -25.34
N THR A 798 -39.72 3.61 -25.09
CA THR A 798 -38.49 3.75 -25.86
C THR A 798 -37.51 2.60 -25.61
N GLU A 799 -36.36 2.62 -26.30
CA GLU A 799 -35.29 1.66 -26.07
C GLU A 799 -34.56 1.93 -24.74
N GLU A 800 -34.38 3.19 -24.38
CA GLU A 800 -33.73 3.63 -23.12
C GLU A 800 -34.58 3.24 -21.90
N GLU A 801 -35.90 3.46 -21.94
CA GLU A 801 -36.85 3.05 -20.89
C GLU A 801 -36.96 1.52 -20.76
N LEU A 802 -36.72 0.75 -21.84
CA LEU A 802 -36.65 -0.71 -21.75
C LEU A 802 -35.36 -1.15 -21.02
N THR A 803 -34.21 -0.55 -21.35
CA THR A 803 -32.96 -0.87 -20.66
C THR A 803 -32.97 -0.47 -19.19
N GLU A 804 -33.55 0.68 -18.82
CA GLU A 804 -33.69 1.08 -17.40
C GLU A 804 -34.58 0.10 -16.61
N HIS A 805 -35.60 -0.49 -17.26
CA HIS A 805 -36.38 -1.58 -16.67
C HIS A 805 -35.60 -2.91 -16.61
N GLU A 806 -34.85 -3.28 -17.65
CA GLU A 806 -34.03 -4.51 -17.63
C GLU A 806 -32.91 -4.45 -16.57
N GLU A 807 -32.28 -3.28 -16.37
CA GLU A 807 -31.30 -3.02 -15.30
C GLU A 807 -31.93 -2.99 -13.89
N SER A 808 -33.26 -2.87 -13.77
CA SER A 808 -33.94 -2.91 -12.46
C SER A 808 -34.07 -4.31 -11.85
N HIS A 809 -33.81 -5.37 -12.63
CA HIS A 809 -33.88 -6.76 -12.17
C HIS A 809 -32.59 -7.23 -11.48
N LYS A 810 -32.71 -7.83 -10.28
CA LYS A 810 -31.59 -8.49 -9.58
C LYS A 810 -31.29 -9.85 -10.22
N VAL A 811 -30.49 -9.89 -11.27
CA VAL A 811 -30.14 -11.16 -11.95
C VAL A 811 -28.85 -11.77 -11.38
N CYS A 812 -28.90 -13.05 -10.99
CA CYS A 812 -27.69 -13.78 -10.58
C CYS A 812 -26.78 -14.06 -11.80
N PRO A 813 -25.51 -13.62 -11.79
CA PRO A 813 -24.63 -13.70 -12.96
C PRO A 813 -24.21 -15.13 -13.32
N PHE A 814 -24.32 -16.09 -12.40
CA PHE A 814 -23.86 -17.47 -12.59
C PHE A 814 -24.95 -18.44 -13.05
N CYS A 815 -26.21 -18.22 -12.66
CA CYS A 815 -27.34 -19.09 -13.03
C CYS A 815 -28.49 -18.38 -13.75
N THR A 816 -28.41 -17.07 -13.97
CA THR A 816 -29.43 -16.22 -14.63
C THR A 816 -30.81 -16.20 -13.95
N LEU A 817 -30.89 -16.63 -12.67
CA LEU A 817 -32.09 -16.50 -11.85
C LEU A 817 -32.39 -15.03 -11.54
N ILE A 818 -33.67 -14.64 -11.60
CA ILE A 818 -34.15 -13.31 -11.23
C ILE A 818 -34.53 -13.35 -9.75
N CYS A 819 -33.95 -12.45 -8.96
CA CYS A 819 -33.92 -12.48 -7.51
C CYS A 819 -34.55 -11.22 -6.87
N ASP A 820 -35.44 -10.53 -7.59
CA ASP A 820 -36.04 -9.25 -7.17
C ASP A 820 -36.77 -9.33 -5.82
N SER A 821 -37.26 -10.52 -5.47
CA SER A 821 -37.95 -10.82 -4.20
C SER A 821 -37.04 -11.29 -3.06
N LEU A 822 -35.72 -11.43 -3.29
CA LEU A 822 -34.76 -11.81 -2.25
C LEU A 822 -34.22 -10.59 -1.51
N GLU A 823 -34.05 -10.72 -0.19
CA GLU A 823 -33.32 -9.73 0.58
C GLU A 823 -31.86 -9.68 0.12
N GLN A 824 -31.18 -8.53 0.32
CA GLN A 824 -29.85 -8.32 -0.24
C GLN A 824 -28.83 -9.38 0.20
N GLN A 825 -28.93 -9.83 1.46
CA GLN A 825 -28.08 -10.87 2.02
C GLN A 825 -28.39 -12.26 1.45
N GLU A 826 -29.66 -12.58 1.18
CA GLU A 826 -30.05 -13.86 0.53
C GLU A 826 -29.57 -13.92 -0.93
N PHE A 827 -29.57 -12.77 -1.63
CA PHE A 827 -28.99 -12.65 -2.97
C PHE A 827 -27.46 -12.85 -2.94
N GLU A 828 -26.76 -12.23 -1.98
CA GLU A 828 -25.32 -12.39 -1.82
C GLU A 828 -24.94 -13.83 -1.45
N ASP A 829 -25.62 -14.46 -0.48
CA ASP A 829 -25.45 -15.88 -0.14
C ASP A 829 -25.72 -16.81 -1.35
N HIS A 830 -26.72 -16.50 -2.17
CA HIS A 830 -27.00 -17.24 -3.41
C HIS A 830 -25.87 -17.07 -4.45
N VAL A 831 -25.34 -15.86 -4.64
CA VAL A 831 -24.21 -15.64 -5.55
C VAL A 831 -22.95 -16.35 -5.06
N TYR A 832 -22.63 -16.28 -3.76
CA TYR A 832 -21.51 -17.01 -3.16
C TYR A 832 -21.67 -18.54 -3.23
N SER A 833 -22.91 -19.06 -3.25
CA SER A 833 -23.15 -20.50 -3.43
C SER A 833 -22.70 -21.06 -4.80
N HIS A 834 -22.34 -20.18 -5.76
CA HIS A 834 -21.76 -20.54 -7.05
C HIS A 834 -20.22 -20.44 -7.12
N GLU A 835 -19.55 -19.99 -6.06
CA GLU A 835 -18.07 -19.87 -6.00
C GLU A 835 -17.36 -21.08 -5.31
N ILE A 836 -18.08 -22.19 -5.09
CA ILE A 836 -17.62 -23.39 -4.34
C ILE A 836 -17.49 -24.62 -5.25
#